data_AF-A0A9W8HMI0-F1
#
_entry.id   AF-A0A9W8HMI0-F1
#
_cell.length_a   1.000
_cell.length_b   1.000
_cell.length_c   1.000
_cell.angle_alpha   90.00
_cell.angle_beta   90.00
_cell.angle_gamma   90.00
#
_symmetry.space_group_name_H-M   'P 1'
#
loop_
_entity.id
_entity.type
_entity.pdbx_description
1 polymer ?
#
loop_
_entity_poly.entity_id
_entity_poly.type
_entity_poly.pdbx_seq_one_letter_code
_entity_poly.pdbx_strand_id
1 'polypeptide(L)'
;MQWIELLRPVGDVESLRSARTYMQRYVAVPEDVWTGWIDDEKRRPEAFCDPKTVRYIMDLFDEMVGECVSVTAWQKYLDFVREVERKDQDANVRSASESAFGTSEYLPSVLQRAVAATEFDYRQSQALWIQYKDYLEHNIDRCNVGDGNDDNDGDDGNRRAPINLLQSVFLERLGQAHAELESTFSMYSQFITKYMNASYEQQMVHASGIVSGTRQACRKRDESEAALDRSGHSWSSFSAYIDMLKRDKMASRRETLMLYERAIVHHRYSAEVWDEYIAYTSRCMPETDPAPDSQPSGLSVALRAAKCCPWSGKIWAQLVYATFSQHGYEAASAVYDQAVSTHAVTYSMAEFSQIATALVNIARQRSLSQEKPQFDNEKSQELLDVCKACLSTAYALPLDTADPMLRLERYCTGIVADMARSTEAARKMWMDICSSRKVCAEAWVLFAEFEQTHGSVEGARNIYRRASQRRLDNLERVFSAWTAFEHLYGDTQTMWTAKRRRVDDGDSHIEVSDRPGLENKVVFISGLPLSCTEADIRAFIGDPDTVRQIEMLANKEGQFRGQAKATLASTDAVIAALDRSGQKLSDSFVSVHIFKQHGHSQKPRSESTVKVSGFSAETGNKKLEEIAKGSGVAVVRVRRNQSGDVAFVAVRTQRDAHRAASALDGSVVDGKTLSAQVDRDGTGGRASGGRQRTSESVAKDAEGTAESAVQKMSTKADSGATPMLVPRRAASKKQQPSKRLNLARKSADGPAGSKNGGPETRSKQAERTNDDFRRLFMKEGTK
;
A
#
# COMPACT_ATOMS: atom_id res chain seq x y z
N MET A 1 11.16 15.69 -18.05
CA MET A 1 10.73 16.75 -18.98
C MET A 1 11.56 18.01 -18.82
N GLN A 2 11.15 19.03 -18.05
CA GLN A 2 11.85 20.33 -17.91
C GLN A 2 13.39 20.28 -17.87
N TRP A 3 14.00 19.38 -17.09
CA TRP A 3 15.47 19.28 -17.03
C TRP A 3 16.12 18.85 -18.36
N ILE A 4 15.46 17.99 -19.14
CA ILE A 4 15.88 17.57 -20.49
C ILE A 4 15.72 18.76 -21.47
N GLU A 5 14.65 19.54 -21.34
CA GLU A 5 14.41 20.74 -22.15
C GLU A 5 15.46 21.84 -21.89
N LEU A 6 15.93 21.98 -20.64
CA LEU A 6 17.01 22.89 -20.25
C LEU A 6 18.40 22.39 -20.69
N LEU A 7 18.63 21.08 -20.71
CA LEU A 7 19.90 20.48 -21.17
C LEU A 7 20.02 20.48 -22.71
N ARG A 8 18.93 20.39 -23.46
CA ARG A 8 18.99 20.21 -24.93
C ARG A 8 19.71 21.35 -25.68
N PRO A 9 19.54 22.65 -25.32
CA PRO A 9 20.32 23.75 -25.92
C PRO A 9 21.82 23.73 -25.58
N VAL A 10 22.25 23.00 -24.55
CA VAL A 10 23.67 22.89 -24.16
C VAL A 10 24.43 21.94 -25.10
N GLY A 11 23.73 21.01 -25.77
CA GLY A 11 24.32 20.07 -26.72
C GLY A 11 25.05 18.88 -26.08
N ASP A 12 25.11 18.78 -24.75
CA ASP A 12 25.70 17.65 -24.04
C ASP A 12 24.79 16.41 -24.12
N VAL A 13 25.11 15.53 -25.06
CA VAL A 13 24.41 14.26 -25.29
C VAL A 13 24.55 13.30 -24.11
N GLU A 14 25.64 13.35 -23.33
CA GLU A 14 25.90 12.41 -22.23
C GLU A 14 25.11 12.78 -20.96
N SER A 15 24.99 14.07 -20.66
CA SER A 15 24.03 14.56 -19.65
C SER A 15 22.58 14.31 -20.07
N LEU A 16 22.24 14.55 -21.35
CA LEU A 16 20.90 14.25 -21.88
C LEU A 16 20.55 12.75 -21.78
N ARG A 17 21.49 11.87 -22.14
CA ARG A 17 21.35 10.41 -22.02
C ARG A 17 21.10 10.02 -20.57
N SER A 18 21.92 10.50 -19.65
CA SER A 18 21.82 10.22 -18.21
C SER A 18 20.47 10.69 -17.63
N ALA A 19 19.99 11.88 -18.00
CA ALA A 19 18.68 12.40 -17.60
C ALA A 19 17.51 11.54 -18.15
N ARG A 20 17.63 11.07 -19.40
CA ARG A 20 16.60 10.26 -20.07
C ARG A 20 16.55 8.83 -19.51
N THR A 21 17.68 8.14 -19.37
CA THR A 21 17.77 6.82 -18.73
C THR A 21 17.28 6.85 -17.28
N TYR A 22 17.59 7.90 -16.53
CA TYR A 22 17.06 8.06 -15.17
C TYR A 22 15.53 8.17 -15.16
N MET A 23 14.95 8.98 -16.05
CA MET A 23 13.49 9.12 -16.15
C MET A 23 12.80 7.80 -16.56
N GLN A 24 13.35 7.14 -17.59
CA GLN A 24 12.85 5.90 -18.18
C GLN A 24 12.86 4.70 -17.21
N ARG A 25 13.71 4.75 -16.16
CA ARG A 25 13.72 3.76 -15.06
C ARG A 25 12.44 3.77 -14.22
N TYR A 26 11.80 4.94 -14.05
CA TYR A 26 10.69 5.12 -13.10
C TYR A 26 9.33 5.39 -13.76
N VAL A 27 9.31 6.02 -14.94
CA VAL A 27 8.07 6.35 -15.66
C VAL A 27 8.17 5.94 -17.14
N ALA A 28 7.01 5.69 -17.75
CA ALA A 28 6.90 5.38 -19.17
C ALA A 28 7.21 6.63 -20.01
N VAL A 29 7.97 6.45 -21.09
CA VAL A 29 8.51 7.56 -21.88
C VAL A 29 7.65 7.80 -23.14
N PRO A 30 7.18 9.04 -23.39
CA PRO A 30 6.42 9.38 -24.60
C PRO A 30 7.22 9.20 -25.91
N GLU A 31 6.51 8.91 -27.01
CA GLU A 31 7.11 8.67 -28.34
C GLU A 31 7.93 9.87 -28.86
N ASP A 32 7.52 11.10 -28.58
CA ASP A 32 8.26 12.32 -28.95
C ASP A 32 9.60 12.42 -28.20
N VAL A 33 9.66 11.97 -26.94
CA VAL A 33 10.88 11.94 -26.13
C VAL A 33 11.82 10.85 -26.60
N TRP A 34 11.31 9.66 -26.94
CA TRP A 34 12.07 8.59 -27.60
C TRP A 34 12.66 9.06 -28.92
N THR A 35 11.84 9.64 -29.80
CA THR A 35 12.26 10.16 -31.09
C THR A 35 13.35 11.23 -30.90
N GLY A 36 13.12 12.17 -29.98
CA GLY A 36 14.09 13.22 -29.65
C GLY A 36 15.39 12.72 -29.00
N TRP A 37 15.39 11.56 -28.34
CA TRP A 37 16.60 10.91 -27.84
C TRP A 37 17.41 10.31 -28.97
N ILE A 38 16.76 9.50 -29.81
CA ILE A 38 17.35 8.84 -30.97
C ILE A 38 17.92 9.89 -31.94
N ASP A 39 17.20 10.98 -32.20
CA ASP A 39 17.67 12.10 -33.03
C ASP A 39 18.90 12.81 -32.46
N ASP A 40 19.02 12.91 -31.12
CA ASP A 40 20.16 13.56 -30.48
C ASP A 40 21.42 12.66 -30.52
N GLU A 41 21.26 11.34 -30.36
CA GLU A 41 22.35 10.36 -30.54
C GLU A 41 22.79 10.25 -32.00
N LYS A 42 21.84 10.22 -32.95
CA LYS A 42 22.11 10.17 -34.41
C LYS A 42 22.91 11.37 -34.96
N ARG A 43 22.99 12.48 -34.21
CA ARG A 43 23.80 13.66 -34.58
C ARG A 43 25.28 13.53 -34.19
N ARG A 44 25.66 12.51 -33.41
CA ARG A 44 27.07 12.30 -33.04
C ARG A 44 27.90 11.87 -34.27
N PRO A 45 29.16 12.32 -34.41
CA PRO A 45 30.02 11.91 -35.53
C PRO A 45 30.18 10.39 -35.65
N GLU A 46 30.20 9.68 -34.52
CA GLU A 46 30.38 8.23 -34.46
C GLU A 46 29.12 7.42 -34.81
N ALA A 47 27.95 8.06 -34.99
CA ALA A 47 26.63 7.42 -34.94
C ALA A 47 26.37 6.30 -35.99
N PHE A 48 27.19 6.22 -37.02
CA PHE A 48 27.11 5.22 -38.08
C PHE A 48 28.40 4.39 -38.23
N CYS A 49 29.50 4.79 -37.58
CA CYS A 49 30.84 4.23 -37.81
C CYS A 49 31.46 3.55 -36.57
N ASP A 50 30.86 3.72 -35.38
CA ASP A 50 31.20 2.94 -34.18
C ASP A 50 30.14 1.85 -33.94
N PRO A 51 30.52 0.55 -33.94
CA PRO A 51 29.58 -0.54 -33.66
C PRO A 51 28.80 -0.36 -32.36
N LYS A 52 29.41 0.24 -31.31
CA LYS A 52 28.74 0.41 -30.01
C LYS A 52 27.66 1.49 -30.06
N THR A 53 27.92 2.60 -30.76
CA THR A 53 26.93 3.67 -30.93
C THR A 53 25.81 3.25 -31.88
N VAL A 54 26.11 2.52 -32.97
CA VAL A 54 25.06 1.92 -33.83
C VAL A 54 24.19 0.96 -33.00
N ARG A 55 24.81 0.05 -32.23
CA ARG A 55 24.10 -0.88 -31.34
C ARG A 55 23.23 -0.14 -30.32
N TYR A 56 23.76 0.91 -29.67
CA TYR A 56 23.01 1.69 -28.70
C TYR A 56 21.79 2.40 -29.31
N ILE A 57 21.89 2.92 -30.54
CA ILE A 57 20.75 3.50 -31.25
C ILE A 57 19.70 2.42 -31.58
N MET A 58 20.12 1.19 -31.93
CA MET A 58 19.19 0.07 -32.08
C MET A 58 18.52 -0.31 -30.75
N ASP A 59 19.25 -0.36 -29.64
CA ASP A 59 18.72 -0.70 -28.33
C ASP A 59 17.65 0.33 -27.90
N LEU A 60 17.86 1.63 -28.17
CA LEU A 60 16.85 2.67 -27.98
C LEU A 60 15.58 2.47 -28.83
N PHE A 61 15.73 1.98 -30.07
CA PHE A 61 14.57 1.62 -30.91
C PHE A 61 13.84 0.37 -30.40
N ASP A 62 14.57 -0.67 -30.00
CA ASP A 62 14.02 -1.90 -29.44
C ASP A 62 13.27 -1.63 -28.11
N GLU A 63 13.79 -0.74 -27.26
CA GLU A 63 13.07 -0.26 -26.05
C GLU A 63 11.84 0.59 -26.39
N MET A 64 11.93 1.48 -27.39
CA MET A 64 10.82 2.32 -27.85
C MET A 64 9.63 1.49 -28.35
N VAL A 65 9.86 0.50 -29.23
CA VAL A 65 8.80 -0.38 -29.74
C VAL A 65 8.31 -1.39 -28.68
N GLY A 66 9.14 -1.69 -27.66
CA GLY A 66 8.76 -2.47 -26.49
C GLY A 66 7.83 -1.73 -25.51
N GLU A 67 7.91 -0.41 -25.41
CA GLU A 67 7.01 0.38 -24.56
C GLU A 67 5.58 0.52 -25.14
N CYS A 68 5.42 0.54 -26.46
CA CYS A 68 4.12 0.58 -27.14
C CYS A 68 4.24 0.06 -28.58
N VAL A 69 3.39 -0.89 -28.97
CA VAL A 69 3.37 -1.36 -30.35
C VAL A 69 2.68 -0.30 -31.22
N SER A 70 3.46 0.37 -32.08
CA SER A 70 2.97 1.37 -33.03
C SER A 70 3.67 1.26 -34.38
N VAL A 71 2.91 1.40 -35.47
CA VAL A 71 3.43 1.48 -36.83
C VAL A 71 4.34 2.70 -37.02
N THR A 72 4.08 3.82 -36.32
CA THR A 72 4.92 5.03 -36.38
C THR A 72 6.34 4.79 -35.83
N ALA A 73 6.44 4.05 -34.72
CA ALA A 73 7.72 3.71 -34.10
C ALA A 73 8.53 2.74 -34.98
N TRP A 74 7.88 1.70 -35.51
CA TRP A 74 8.51 0.76 -36.43
C TRP A 74 8.95 1.39 -37.76
N GLN A 75 8.19 2.34 -38.31
CA GLN A 75 8.60 3.08 -39.51
C GLN A 75 9.88 3.88 -39.25
N LYS A 76 9.96 4.64 -38.13
CA LYS A 76 11.17 5.38 -37.75
C LYS A 76 12.40 4.48 -37.61
N TYR A 77 12.21 3.26 -37.10
CA TYR A 77 13.30 2.29 -37.00
C TYR A 77 13.76 1.81 -38.38
N LEU A 78 12.84 1.44 -39.28
CA LEU A 78 13.18 1.08 -40.66
C LEU A 78 13.82 2.23 -41.44
N ASP A 79 13.41 3.47 -41.19
CA ASP A 79 14.00 4.66 -41.81
C ASP A 79 15.45 4.88 -41.32
N PHE A 80 15.75 4.58 -40.06
CA PHE A 80 17.13 4.52 -39.56
C PHE A 80 17.93 3.36 -40.21
N VAL A 81 17.36 2.16 -40.30
CA VAL A 81 18.05 1.02 -40.93
C VAL A 81 18.40 1.31 -42.40
N ARG A 82 17.48 1.89 -43.17
CA ARG A 82 17.75 2.37 -44.54
C ARG A 82 18.75 3.53 -44.59
N GLU A 83 18.87 4.32 -43.52
CA GLU A 83 19.91 5.34 -43.40
C GLU A 83 21.30 4.73 -43.22
N VAL A 84 21.39 3.56 -42.56
CA VAL A 84 22.61 2.74 -42.49
C VAL A 84 22.91 2.13 -43.85
N GLU A 85 21.97 1.43 -44.50
CA GLU A 85 22.17 0.83 -45.83
C GLU A 85 22.67 1.84 -46.87
N ARG A 86 22.12 3.06 -46.89
CA ARG A 86 22.53 4.11 -47.82
C ARG A 86 23.96 4.63 -47.57
N LYS A 87 24.47 4.46 -46.35
CA LYS A 87 25.84 4.82 -45.92
C LYS A 87 26.81 3.64 -45.96
N ASP A 88 26.31 2.42 -46.13
CA ASP A 88 27.05 1.15 -46.18
C ASP A 88 28.12 1.10 -47.28
N GLN A 89 28.13 2.05 -48.23
CA GLN A 89 29.24 2.24 -49.16
C GLN A 89 30.58 2.53 -48.44
N ASP A 90 30.55 3.20 -47.28
CA ASP A 90 31.70 3.34 -46.39
C ASP A 90 31.98 2.00 -45.67
N ALA A 91 33.19 1.47 -45.83
CA ALA A 91 33.61 0.22 -45.21
C ALA A 91 33.58 0.25 -43.67
N ASN A 92 33.76 1.42 -43.06
CA ASN A 92 33.64 1.60 -41.61
C ASN A 92 32.18 1.48 -41.17
N VAL A 93 31.24 2.05 -41.93
CA VAL A 93 29.80 1.97 -41.65
C VAL A 93 29.32 0.53 -41.77
N ARG A 94 29.72 -0.19 -42.83
CA ARG A 94 29.38 -1.61 -43.00
C ARG A 94 29.93 -2.50 -41.90
N SER A 95 31.20 -2.33 -41.56
CA SER A 95 31.80 -3.11 -40.47
C SER A 95 31.15 -2.80 -39.11
N ALA A 96 30.70 -1.55 -38.89
CA ALA A 96 29.95 -1.17 -37.71
C ALA A 96 28.51 -1.71 -37.70
N SER A 97 27.81 -1.69 -38.84
CA SER A 97 26.44 -2.19 -38.97
C SER A 97 26.39 -3.71 -38.80
N GLU A 98 27.18 -4.46 -39.57
CA GLU A 98 27.29 -5.93 -39.47
C GLU A 98 27.62 -6.36 -38.04
N SER A 99 28.53 -5.66 -37.35
CA SER A 99 28.90 -5.94 -35.97
C SER A 99 27.84 -5.54 -34.92
N ALA A 100 26.94 -4.58 -35.22
CA ALA A 100 25.90 -4.12 -34.29
C ALA A 100 24.59 -4.92 -34.43
N PHE A 101 24.22 -5.25 -35.67
CA PHE A 101 23.08 -6.10 -36.00
C PHE A 101 23.39 -7.60 -35.87
N GLY A 102 24.67 -7.99 -35.93
CA GLY A 102 25.10 -9.40 -35.86
C GLY A 102 24.86 -10.19 -37.15
N THR A 103 24.48 -9.51 -38.23
CA THR A 103 24.22 -10.06 -39.56
C THR A 103 24.35 -8.95 -40.60
N SER A 104 24.72 -9.30 -41.84
CA SER A 104 24.62 -8.41 -43.00
C SER A 104 23.18 -8.31 -43.53
N GLU A 105 22.32 -9.29 -43.24
CA GLU A 105 20.89 -9.28 -43.59
C GLU A 105 20.04 -8.49 -42.56
N TYR A 106 20.50 -7.28 -42.21
CA TYR A 106 19.90 -6.51 -41.12
C TYR A 106 18.55 -5.85 -41.48
N LEU A 107 18.39 -5.35 -42.72
CA LEU A 107 17.09 -4.85 -43.20
C LEU A 107 15.96 -5.90 -43.13
N PRO A 108 16.06 -7.10 -43.77
CA PRO A 108 14.97 -8.07 -43.73
C PRO A 108 14.65 -8.54 -42.31
N SER A 109 15.66 -8.66 -41.44
CA SER A 109 15.45 -9.01 -40.03
C SER A 109 14.57 -7.96 -39.30
N VAL A 110 14.91 -6.67 -39.38
CA VAL A 110 14.09 -5.61 -38.76
C VAL A 110 12.72 -5.48 -39.42
N LEU A 111 12.64 -5.67 -40.74
CA LEU A 111 11.39 -5.60 -41.51
C LEU A 111 10.42 -6.74 -41.19
N GLN A 112 10.92 -7.97 -40.99
CA GLN A 112 10.14 -9.10 -40.49
C GLN A 112 9.63 -8.84 -39.06
N ARG A 113 10.47 -8.30 -38.16
CA ARG A 113 10.04 -7.91 -36.80
C ARG A 113 8.95 -6.84 -36.83
N ALA A 114 9.11 -5.82 -37.69
CA ALA A 114 8.13 -4.75 -37.85
C ALA A 114 6.76 -5.27 -38.32
N VAL A 115 6.73 -6.15 -39.32
CA VAL A 115 5.48 -6.77 -39.80
C VAL A 115 4.88 -7.69 -38.72
N ALA A 116 5.66 -8.61 -38.13
CA ALA A 116 5.16 -9.53 -37.11
C ALA A 116 4.63 -8.83 -35.84
N ALA A 117 5.18 -7.67 -35.48
CA ALA A 117 4.66 -6.86 -34.39
C ALA A 117 3.34 -6.15 -34.74
N THR A 118 3.17 -5.70 -35.99
CA THR A 118 2.11 -4.76 -36.39
C THR A 118 1.00 -5.34 -37.26
N GLU A 119 1.15 -6.55 -37.80
CA GLU A 119 0.26 -7.18 -38.80
C GLU A 119 -1.24 -7.12 -38.46
N PHE A 120 -1.61 -7.18 -37.18
CA PHE A 120 -2.99 -7.12 -36.69
C PHE A 120 -3.53 -5.69 -36.48
N ASP A 121 -2.78 -4.62 -36.76
CA ASP A 121 -3.34 -3.27 -36.78
C ASP A 121 -4.25 -3.13 -38.00
N TYR A 122 -5.56 -3.12 -37.77
CA TYR A 122 -6.56 -3.12 -38.83
C TYR A 122 -6.42 -1.97 -39.83
N ARG A 123 -5.93 -0.78 -39.41
CA ARG A 123 -5.79 0.41 -40.27
C ARG A 123 -4.40 0.58 -40.85
N GLN A 124 -3.34 0.38 -40.06
CA GLN A 124 -1.99 0.87 -40.38
C GLN A 124 -1.00 -0.23 -40.77
N SER A 125 -1.28 -1.50 -40.46
CA SER A 125 -0.38 -2.64 -40.74
C SER A 125 0.05 -2.77 -42.21
N GLN A 126 -0.79 -2.30 -43.14
CA GLN A 126 -0.55 -2.42 -44.58
C GLN A 126 0.73 -1.69 -45.02
N ALA A 127 1.05 -0.53 -44.42
CA ALA A 127 2.20 0.27 -44.81
C ALA A 127 3.53 -0.50 -44.62
N LEU A 128 3.65 -1.27 -43.53
CA LEU A 128 4.83 -2.09 -43.25
C LEU A 128 4.81 -3.42 -44.03
N TRP A 129 3.62 -4.02 -44.19
CA TRP A 129 3.47 -5.24 -44.99
C TRP A 129 3.83 -5.03 -46.47
N ILE A 130 3.43 -3.91 -47.09
CA ILE A 130 3.81 -3.56 -48.47
C ILE A 130 5.33 -3.49 -48.60
N GLN A 131 6.03 -2.83 -47.66
CA GLN A 131 7.49 -2.73 -47.69
C GLN A 131 8.20 -4.09 -47.61
N TYR A 132 7.64 -5.06 -46.88
CA TYR A 132 8.14 -6.43 -46.86
C TYR A 132 7.82 -7.19 -48.15
N LYS A 133 6.61 -7.05 -48.69
CA LYS A 133 6.19 -7.61 -49.98
C LYS A 133 7.06 -7.10 -51.14
N ASP A 134 7.40 -5.81 -51.16
CA ASP A 134 8.26 -5.19 -52.16
C ASP A 134 9.73 -5.65 -52.04
N TYR A 135 10.22 -5.83 -50.81
CA TYR A 135 11.54 -6.42 -50.57
C TYR A 135 11.62 -7.86 -51.10
N LEU A 136 10.59 -8.69 -50.83
CA LEU A 136 10.53 -10.06 -51.36
C LEU A 136 10.43 -10.09 -52.89
N GLU A 137 9.63 -9.22 -53.50
CA GLU A 137 9.54 -9.14 -54.97
C GLU A 137 10.87 -8.68 -55.60
N HIS A 138 11.54 -7.69 -55.00
CA HIS A 138 12.85 -7.25 -55.46
C HIS A 138 13.92 -8.35 -55.33
N ASN A 139 13.84 -9.22 -54.33
CA ASN A 139 14.73 -10.38 -54.22
C ASN A 139 14.45 -11.44 -55.30
N ILE A 140 13.18 -11.69 -55.67
CA ILE A 140 12.85 -12.55 -56.83
C ILE A 140 13.46 -11.96 -58.10
N ASP A 141 13.29 -10.66 -58.31
CA ASP A 141 13.80 -9.98 -59.51
C ASP A 141 15.34 -9.84 -59.52
N ARG A 142 16.02 -9.95 -58.36
CA ARG A 142 17.49 -10.11 -58.26
C ARG A 142 17.96 -11.51 -58.66
N CYS A 143 17.25 -12.56 -58.23
CA CYS A 143 17.55 -13.94 -58.64
C CYS A 143 17.44 -14.17 -60.16
N ASN A 144 16.75 -13.27 -60.88
CA ASN A 144 16.66 -13.27 -62.34
C ASN A 144 17.95 -12.82 -63.07
N VAL A 145 18.94 -12.27 -62.35
CA VAL A 145 20.19 -11.72 -62.93
C VAL A 145 21.39 -12.65 -62.69
N GLY A 146 21.13 -13.96 -62.62
CA GLY A 146 22.16 -15.00 -62.64
C GLY A 146 22.93 -15.01 -63.98
N ASP A 147 24.17 -15.47 -63.93
CA ASP A 147 25.14 -15.42 -65.05
C ASP A 147 24.60 -15.99 -66.38
N GLY A 148 24.92 -15.33 -67.49
CA GLY A 148 24.31 -15.55 -68.82
C GLY A 148 24.83 -16.78 -69.58
N ASN A 149 25.07 -17.88 -68.88
CA ASN A 149 25.47 -19.18 -69.44
C ASN A 149 24.24 -20.10 -69.55
N ASP A 150 23.59 -20.05 -70.71
CA ASP A 150 22.22 -20.53 -71.02
C ASP A 150 22.03 -22.07 -71.09
N ASP A 151 22.93 -22.84 -70.46
CA ASP A 151 23.16 -24.29 -70.72
C ASP A 151 22.87 -25.22 -69.51
N ASN A 152 21.94 -24.86 -68.61
CA ASN A 152 21.57 -25.73 -67.47
C ASN A 152 20.08 -25.66 -67.08
N ASP A 153 19.35 -26.78 -67.24
CA ASP A 153 17.94 -27.01 -66.80
C ASP A 153 17.74 -27.00 -65.26
N GLY A 154 18.62 -26.38 -64.49
CA GLY A 154 18.61 -26.36 -63.02
C GLY A 154 18.02 -25.10 -62.37
N ASP A 155 17.81 -24.00 -63.11
CA ASP A 155 17.54 -22.68 -62.53
C ASP A 155 16.13 -22.50 -61.93
N ASP A 156 15.12 -23.24 -62.41
CA ASP A 156 13.72 -23.10 -61.93
C ASP A 156 13.62 -23.33 -60.40
N GLY A 157 14.41 -24.25 -59.85
CA GLY A 157 14.43 -24.53 -58.41
C GLY A 157 14.83 -23.33 -57.54
N ASN A 158 15.76 -22.48 -58.03
CA ASN A 158 16.25 -21.31 -57.32
C ASN A 158 15.20 -20.18 -57.30
N ARG A 159 14.46 -20.01 -58.40
CA ARG A 159 13.36 -19.03 -58.53
C ARG A 159 12.10 -19.47 -57.78
N ARG A 160 11.80 -20.77 -57.77
CA ARG A 160 10.55 -21.31 -57.22
C ARG A 160 10.39 -21.06 -55.72
N ALA A 161 11.48 -21.13 -54.96
CA ALA A 161 11.44 -20.94 -53.50
C ALA A 161 10.98 -19.52 -53.08
N PRO A 162 11.62 -18.40 -53.49
CA PRO A 162 11.18 -17.05 -53.12
C PRO A 162 9.82 -16.68 -53.72
N ILE A 163 9.48 -17.18 -54.93
CA ILE A 163 8.14 -17.01 -55.52
C ILE A 163 7.06 -17.69 -54.66
N ASN A 164 7.29 -18.93 -54.20
CA ASN A 164 6.35 -19.62 -53.31
C ASN A 164 6.25 -18.93 -51.93
N LEU A 165 7.35 -18.36 -51.41
CA LEU A 165 7.35 -17.58 -50.16
C LEU A 165 6.53 -16.30 -50.29
N LEU A 166 6.68 -15.54 -51.37
CA LEU A 166 5.85 -14.35 -51.59
C LEU A 166 4.37 -14.75 -51.76
N GLN A 167 4.08 -15.88 -52.40
CA GLN A 167 2.71 -16.40 -52.49
C GLN A 167 2.11 -16.70 -51.09
N SER A 168 2.85 -17.33 -50.18
CA SER A 168 2.33 -17.62 -48.83
C SER A 168 2.10 -16.33 -48.02
N VAL A 169 3.00 -15.35 -48.12
CA VAL A 169 2.84 -14.02 -47.47
C VAL A 169 1.60 -13.29 -47.99
N PHE A 170 1.28 -13.39 -49.29
CA PHE A 170 0.00 -12.89 -49.83
C PHE A 170 -1.21 -13.66 -49.28
N LEU A 171 -1.19 -14.99 -49.34
CA LEU A 171 -2.34 -15.82 -48.94
C LEU A 171 -2.65 -15.71 -47.44
N GLU A 172 -1.63 -15.61 -46.59
CA GLU A 172 -1.76 -15.29 -45.18
C GLU A 172 -2.41 -13.92 -44.99
N ARG A 173 -1.89 -12.87 -45.65
CA ARG A 173 -2.43 -11.51 -45.56
C ARG A 173 -3.89 -11.42 -46.02
N LEU A 174 -4.29 -12.16 -47.05
CA LEU A 174 -5.67 -12.25 -47.52
C LEU A 174 -6.60 -12.97 -46.52
N GLY A 175 -6.07 -13.80 -45.62
CA GLY A 175 -6.79 -14.38 -44.48
C GLY A 175 -6.91 -13.45 -43.26
N GLN A 176 -6.12 -12.37 -43.20
CA GLN A 176 -6.14 -11.40 -42.10
C GLN A 176 -7.10 -10.24 -42.39
N ALA A 177 -7.93 -9.86 -41.41
CA ALA A 177 -8.80 -8.69 -41.54
C ALA A 177 -7.96 -7.39 -41.48
N HIS A 178 -7.98 -6.62 -42.57
CA HIS A 178 -7.33 -5.31 -42.69
C HIS A 178 -8.15 -4.40 -43.63
N ALA A 179 -8.02 -3.08 -43.46
CA ALA A 179 -8.80 -2.09 -44.22
C ALA A 179 -8.58 -2.15 -45.75
N GLU A 180 -7.37 -2.50 -46.19
CA GLU A 180 -6.96 -2.50 -47.61
C GLU A 180 -7.11 -3.87 -48.31
N LEU A 181 -7.97 -4.76 -47.81
CA LEU A 181 -8.13 -6.14 -48.32
C LEU A 181 -8.31 -6.26 -49.84
N GLU A 182 -9.08 -5.36 -50.45
CA GLU A 182 -9.31 -5.34 -51.91
C GLU A 182 -8.06 -4.92 -52.71
N SER A 183 -7.24 -4.03 -52.14
CA SER A 183 -5.94 -3.63 -52.71
C SER A 183 -4.98 -4.81 -52.69
N THR A 184 -4.87 -5.52 -51.56
CA THR A 184 -4.08 -6.74 -51.42
C THR A 184 -4.53 -7.83 -52.41
N PHE A 185 -5.84 -8.00 -52.61
CA PHE A 185 -6.37 -8.97 -53.57
C PHE A 185 -6.06 -8.61 -55.03
N SER A 186 -6.07 -7.31 -55.38
CA SER A 186 -5.62 -6.83 -56.69
C SER A 186 -4.12 -7.06 -56.91
N MET A 187 -3.28 -6.75 -55.90
CA MET A 187 -1.84 -7.01 -55.94
C MET A 187 -1.53 -8.52 -56.08
N TYR A 188 -2.29 -9.39 -55.40
CA TYR A 188 -2.14 -10.84 -55.55
C TYR A 188 -2.50 -11.32 -56.97
N SER A 189 -3.57 -10.80 -57.57
CA SER A 189 -3.93 -11.11 -58.96
C SER A 189 -2.80 -10.75 -59.93
N GLN A 190 -2.21 -9.56 -59.78
CA GLN A 190 -1.06 -9.10 -60.58
C GLN A 190 0.17 -10.01 -60.38
N PHE A 191 0.49 -10.37 -59.13
CA PHE A 191 1.57 -11.30 -58.79
C PHE A 191 1.38 -12.69 -59.44
N ILE A 192 0.17 -13.26 -59.38
CA ILE A 192 -0.13 -14.55 -60.01
C ILE A 192 -0.06 -14.46 -61.55
N THR A 193 -0.48 -13.35 -62.16
CA THR A 193 -0.26 -13.12 -63.60
C THR A 193 1.23 -12.99 -63.96
N LYS A 194 2.05 -12.32 -63.12
CA LYS A 194 3.49 -12.13 -63.36
C LYS A 194 4.29 -13.45 -63.21
N TYR A 195 4.01 -14.26 -62.19
CA TYR A 195 4.87 -15.39 -61.81
C TYR A 195 4.21 -16.79 -61.83
N MET A 196 2.88 -16.91 -61.94
CA MET A 196 2.17 -18.19 -61.82
C MET A 196 1.04 -18.40 -62.85
N ASN A 197 1.11 -17.70 -63.99
CA ASN A 197 0.00 -17.57 -64.95
C ASN A 197 -0.61 -18.90 -65.43
N ALA A 198 0.21 -19.95 -65.60
CA ALA A 198 -0.25 -21.30 -65.98
C ALA A 198 -1.22 -21.95 -64.96
N SER A 199 -1.30 -21.42 -63.74
CA SER A 199 -2.21 -21.85 -62.67
C SER A 199 -3.20 -20.76 -62.23
N TYR A 200 -3.30 -19.65 -62.98
CA TYR A 200 -4.00 -18.42 -62.58
C TYR A 200 -5.40 -18.66 -62.01
N GLU A 201 -6.25 -19.39 -62.74
CA GLU A 201 -7.63 -19.67 -62.31
C GLU A 201 -7.69 -20.43 -60.99
N GLN A 202 -6.87 -21.49 -60.83
CA GLN A 202 -6.80 -22.28 -59.61
C GLN A 202 -6.37 -21.44 -58.40
N GLN A 203 -5.34 -20.61 -58.56
CA GLN A 203 -4.81 -19.76 -57.48
C GLN A 203 -5.78 -18.63 -57.11
N MET A 204 -6.49 -18.06 -58.08
CA MET A 204 -7.47 -17.00 -57.85
C MET A 204 -8.79 -17.54 -57.27
N VAL A 205 -9.23 -18.74 -57.63
CA VAL A 205 -10.38 -19.41 -56.99
C VAL A 205 -10.06 -19.71 -55.52
N HIS A 206 -8.86 -20.23 -55.22
CA HIS A 206 -8.41 -20.47 -53.86
C HIS A 206 -8.40 -19.20 -53.01
N ALA A 207 -7.76 -18.13 -53.50
CA ALA A 207 -7.71 -16.85 -52.80
C ALA A 207 -9.10 -16.20 -52.65
N SER A 208 -9.99 -16.32 -53.65
CA SER A 208 -11.37 -15.83 -53.56
C SER A 208 -12.16 -16.51 -52.43
N GLY A 209 -11.92 -17.80 -52.21
CA GLY A 209 -12.48 -18.55 -51.09
C GLY A 209 -12.09 -17.94 -49.74
N ILE A 210 -10.80 -17.71 -49.52
CA ILE A 210 -10.27 -17.08 -48.29
C ILE A 210 -10.88 -15.69 -48.09
N VAL A 211 -10.73 -14.81 -49.10
CA VAL A 211 -11.15 -13.40 -49.03
C VAL A 211 -12.65 -13.25 -48.80
N SER A 212 -13.49 -14.21 -49.21
CA SER A 212 -14.94 -14.18 -48.96
C SER A 212 -15.28 -14.11 -47.46
N GLY A 213 -14.54 -14.83 -46.62
CA GLY A 213 -14.69 -14.78 -45.15
C GLY A 213 -14.08 -13.50 -44.56
N THR A 214 -12.87 -13.15 -45.01
CA THR A 214 -12.15 -11.96 -44.55
C THR A 214 -12.93 -10.66 -44.79
N ARG A 215 -13.62 -10.53 -45.94
CA ARG A 215 -14.53 -9.41 -46.24
C ARG A 215 -15.65 -9.27 -45.21
N GLN A 216 -16.21 -10.37 -44.70
CA GLN A 216 -17.24 -10.32 -43.67
C GLN A 216 -16.66 -9.96 -42.28
N ALA A 217 -15.41 -10.34 -42.01
CA ALA A 217 -14.70 -9.88 -40.82
C ALA A 217 -14.47 -8.36 -40.89
N CYS A 218 -13.89 -7.85 -41.99
CA CYS A 218 -13.60 -6.44 -42.21
C CYS A 218 -14.81 -5.52 -41.96
N ARG A 219 -15.99 -5.81 -42.53
CA ARG A 219 -17.19 -4.98 -42.33
C ARG A 219 -17.54 -4.71 -40.85
N LYS A 220 -17.34 -5.68 -39.95
CA LYS A 220 -17.56 -5.49 -38.51
C LYS A 220 -16.50 -4.60 -37.86
N ARG A 221 -15.26 -4.63 -38.39
CA ARG A 221 -14.19 -3.74 -37.99
C ARG A 221 -14.50 -2.34 -38.50
N ASP A 222 -14.82 -2.15 -39.79
CA ASP A 222 -15.25 -0.86 -40.37
C ASP A 222 -16.34 -0.15 -39.52
N GLU A 223 -17.39 -0.87 -39.13
CA GLU A 223 -18.46 -0.35 -38.27
C GLU A 223 -17.95 0.13 -36.88
N SER A 224 -17.02 -0.63 -36.30
CA SER A 224 -16.43 -0.38 -34.97
C SER A 224 -15.34 0.71 -35.00
N GLU A 225 -14.54 0.73 -36.06
CA GLU A 225 -13.53 1.73 -36.38
C GLU A 225 -14.18 3.10 -36.58
N ALA A 226 -15.24 3.17 -37.38
CA ALA A 226 -16.03 4.39 -37.53
C ALA A 226 -16.72 4.81 -36.21
N ALA A 227 -16.93 3.89 -35.26
CA ALA A 227 -17.42 4.21 -33.91
C ALA A 227 -16.32 4.74 -32.96
N LEU A 228 -15.05 4.39 -33.18
CA LEU A 228 -13.89 5.04 -32.54
C LEU A 228 -13.72 6.47 -33.05
N ASP A 229 -13.77 6.68 -34.37
CA ASP A 229 -13.66 8.03 -34.95
C ASP A 229 -14.76 8.95 -34.43
N ARG A 230 -16.02 8.50 -34.46
CA ARG A 230 -17.19 9.25 -33.97
C ARG A 230 -17.14 9.57 -32.47
N SER A 231 -16.44 8.78 -31.64
CA SER A 231 -16.34 9.02 -30.20
C SER A 231 -15.07 9.77 -29.77
N GLY A 232 -14.19 10.11 -30.71
CA GLY A 232 -12.88 10.68 -30.38
C GLY A 232 -11.97 9.66 -29.68
N HIS A 233 -12.03 8.39 -30.08
CA HIS A 233 -11.25 7.28 -29.53
C HIS A 233 -11.52 7.03 -28.02
N SER A 234 -12.79 7.14 -27.60
CA SER A 234 -13.20 6.91 -26.21
C SER A 234 -12.96 5.46 -25.74
N TRP A 235 -12.64 5.30 -24.45
CA TRP A 235 -12.49 3.97 -23.85
C TRP A 235 -13.77 3.11 -23.99
N SER A 236 -14.95 3.72 -23.93
CA SER A 236 -16.23 3.03 -24.14
C SER A 236 -16.35 2.41 -25.54
N SER A 237 -15.88 3.08 -26.60
CA SER A 237 -15.86 2.52 -27.96
C SER A 237 -14.79 1.43 -28.11
N PHE A 238 -13.60 1.62 -27.52
CA PHE A 238 -12.57 0.57 -27.48
C PHE A 238 -13.07 -0.68 -26.76
N SER A 239 -13.60 -0.56 -25.55
CA SER A 239 -14.13 -1.68 -24.77
C SER A 239 -15.26 -2.40 -25.52
N ALA A 240 -16.20 -1.67 -26.15
CA ALA A 240 -17.26 -2.28 -26.97
C ALA A 240 -16.73 -3.05 -28.20
N TYR A 241 -15.69 -2.54 -28.86
CA TYR A 241 -15.04 -3.19 -30.01
C TYR A 241 -14.20 -4.40 -29.56
N ILE A 242 -13.45 -4.29 -28.47
CA ILE A 242 -12.76 -5.42 -27.81
C ILE A 242 -13.79 -6.51 -27.45
N ASP A 243 -14.97 -6.15 -26.94
CA ASP A 243 -16.05 -7.10 -26.65
C ASP A 243 -16.74 -7.67 -27.90
N MET A 244 -16.70 -6.98 -29.04
CA MET A 244 -17.08 -7.55 -30.33
C MET A 244 -16.06 -8.62 -30.77
N LEU A 245 -14.76 -8.31 -30.72
CA LEU A 245 -13.68 -9.25 -31.06
C LEU A 245 -13.70 -10.49 -30.15
N LYS A 246 -13.83 -10.33 -28.83
CA LYS A 246 -13.97 -11.46 -27.86
C LYS A 246 -15.15 -12.41 -28.18
N ARG A 247 -16.12 -12.00 -29.00
CA ARG A 247 -17.32 -12.76 -29.39
C ARG A 247 -17.27 -13.28 -30.83
N ASP A 248 -16.42 -12.72 -31.69
CA ASP A 248 -16.32 -13.10 -33.09
C ASP A 248 -15.40 -14.31 -33.29
N LYS A 249 -15.92 -15.39 -33.88
CA LYS A 249 -15.15 -16.63 -34.13
C LYS A 249 -14.04 -16.46 -35.16
N MET A 250 -14.05 -15.37 -35.93
CA MET A 250 -13.00 -15.02 -36.89
C MET A 250 -11.97 -14.03 -36.31
N ALA A 251 -12.15 -13.54 -35.08
CA ALA A 251 -11.15 -12.70 -34.43
C ALA A 251 -10.03 -13.53 -33.81
N SER A 252 -8.79 -13.06 -33.91
CA SER A 252 -7.65 -13.71 -33.25
C SER A 252 -7.39 -13.09 -31.86
N ARG A 253 -6.71 -13.84 -30.98
CA ARG A 253 -6.19 -13.27 -29.73
C ARG A 253 -5.27 -12.07 -30.03
N ARG A 254 -4.44 -12.16 -31.07
CA ARG A 254 -3.48 -11.12 -31.46
C ARG A 254 -4.17 -9.84 -31.97
N GLU A 255 -5.31 -9.97 -32.66
CA GLU A 255 -6.18 -8.83 -33.02
C GLU A 255 -6.73 -8.13 -31.78
N THR A 256 -7.20 -8.89 -30.78
CA THR A 256 -7.70 -8.33 -29.53
C THR A 256 -6.58 -7.67 -28.72
N LEU A 257 -5.38 -8.27 -28.66
CA LEU A 257 -4.19 -7.69 -28.01
C LEU A 257 -3.75 -6.38 -28.70
N MET A 258 -3.73 -6.35 -30.04
CA MET A 258 -3.43 -5.13 -30.81
C MET A 258 -4.45 -4.02 -30.54
N LEU A 259 -5.73 -4.35 -30.35
CA LEU A 259 -6.73 -3.34 -30.01
C LEU A 259 -6.52 -2.75 -28.60
N TYR A 260 -5.95 -3.50 -27.65
CA TYR A 260 -5.46 -2.93 -26.38
C TYR A 260 -4.22 -2.04 -26.57
N GLU A 261 -3.23 -2.46 -27.39
CA GLU A 261 -2.06 -1.62 -27.71
C GLU A 261 -2.49 -0.28 -28.33
N ARG A 262 -3.44 -0.29 -29.28
CA ARG A 262 -4.04 0.92 -29.84
C ARG A 262 -4.81 1.74 -28.79
N ALA A 263 -5.52 1.10 -27.86
CA ALA A 263 -6.23 1.81 -26.79
C ALA A 263 -5.28 2.54 -25.81
N ILE A 264 -4.14 1.94 -25.43
CA ILE A 264 -3.17 2.57 -24.50
C ILE A 264 -2.38 3.72 -25.13
N VAL A 265 -2.39 3.90 -26.46
CA VAL A 265 -1.88 5.14 -27.09
C VAL A 265 -2.72 6.35 -26.66
N HIS A 266 -4.04 6.21 -26.63
CA HIS A 266 -4.96 7.27 -26.19
C HIS A 266 -5.15 7.30 -24.67
N HIS A 267 -5.12 6.14 -24.00
CA HIS A 267 -5.47 5.98 -22.60
C HIS A 267 -4.29 5.56 -21.70
N ARG A 268 -3.05 5.94 -22.06
CA ARG A 268 -1.79 5.52 -21.39
C ARG A 268 -1.82 5.65 -19.86
N TYR A 269 -2.48 6.68 -19.34
CA TYR A 269 -2.57 6.99 -17.91
C TYR A 269 -3.86 6.48 -17.23
N SER A 270 -4.64 5.62 -17.88
CA SER A 270 -5.82 4.99 -17.29
C SER A 270 -5.50 3.62 -16.71
N ALA A 271 -5.45 3.53 -15.38
CA ALA A 271 -5.25 2.27 -14.66
C ALA A 271 -6.38 1.25 -14.90
N GLU A 272 -7.57 1.68 -15.35
CA GLU A 272 -8.68 0.80 -15.71
C GLU A 272 -8.37 0.02 -17.01
N VAL A 273 -7.83 0.71 -18.02
CA VAL A 273 -7.47 0.10 -19.32
C VAL A 273 -6.35 -0.92 -19.14
N TRP A 274 -5.33 -0.58 -18.35
CA TRP A 274 -4.25 -1.50 -18.02
C TRP A 274 -4.74 -2.71 -17.20
N ASP A 275 -5.65 -2.51 -16.24
CA ASP A 275 -6.22 -3.61 -15.45
C ASP A 275 -7.00 -4.61 -16.31
N GLU A 276 -7.82 -4.15 -17.27
CA GLU A 276 -8.49 -5.06 -18.20
C GLU A 276 -7.49 -5.77 -19.12
N TYR A 277 -6.45 -5.07 -19.61
CA TYR A 277 -5.42 -5.63 -20.49
C TYR A 277 -4.56 -6.70 -19.79
N ILE A 278 -4.15 -6.46 -18.55
CA ILE A 278 -3.43 -7.44 -17.69
C ILE A 278 -4.35 -8.62 -17.38
N ALA A 279 -5.63 -8.38 -17.07
CA ALA A 279 -6.60 -9.45 -16.85
C ALA A 279 -6.86 -10.30 -18.10
N TYR A 280 -6.90 -9.70 -19.29
CA TYR A 280 -7.09 -10.41 -20.55
C TYR A 280 -5.87 -11.27 -20.93
N THR A 281 -4.67 -10.70 -20.88
CA THR A 281 -3.41 -11.45 -21.12
C THR A 281 -3.27 -12.63 -20.15
N SER A 282 -3.54 -12.42 -18.86
CA SER A 282 -3.43 -13.44 -17.81
C SER A 282 -4.50 -14.54 -17.87
N ARG A 283 -5.74 -14.23 -18.31
CA ARG A 283 -6.83 -15.22 -18.41
C ARG A 283 -6.77 -16.09 -19.67
N CYS A 284 -6.06 -15.65 -20.70
CA CYS A 284 -6.05 -16.31 -22.02
C CYS A 284 -4.77 -17.13 -22.28
N MET A 285 -4.27 -17.82 -21.26
CA MET A 285 -3.22 -18.85 -21.38
C MET A 285 -3.87 -20.24 -21.33
N PRO A 286 -3.90 -21.02 -22.42
CA PRO A 286 -4.26 -22.43 -22.36
C PRO A 286 -3.21 -23.24 -21.60
N GLU A 287 -3.62 -24.16 -20.73
CA GLU A 287 -2.69 -25.10 -20.06
C GLU A 287 -1.98 -26.06 -21.05
N THR A 288 -2.47 -26.14 -22.29
CA THR A 288 -2.06 -27.11 -23.31
C THR A 288 -1.31 -26.51 -24.48
N ASP A 289 -1.20 -25.18 -24.58
CA ASP A 289 -0.61 -24.51 -25.75
C ASP A 289 0.02 -23.16 -25.32
N PRO A 290 1.36 -23.08 -25.19
CA PRO A 290 2.01 -21.85 -24.77
C PRO A 290 1.87 -20.79 -25.87
N ALA A 291 1.52 -19.56 -25.49
CA ALA A 291 1.57 -18.45 -26.42
C ALA A 291 3.01 -18.28 -26.95
N PRO A 292 3.22 -18.10 -28.27
CA PRO A 292 4.56 -17.93 -28.83
C PRO A 292 5.24 -16.70 -28.23
N ASP A 293 6.57 -16.73 -28.13
CA ASP A 293 7.42 -15.73 -27.45
C ASP A 293 7.20 -14.28 -27.91
N SER A 294 6.60 -14.08 -29.09
CA SER A 294 6.21 -12.79 -29.65
C SER A 294 4.94 -12.16 -29.06
N GLN A 295 4.22 -12.83 -28.16
CA GLN A 295 3.01 -12.28 -27.53
C GLN A 295 3.29 -11.71 -26.12
N PRO A 296 2.75 -10.53 -25.77
CA PRO A 296 2.97 -9.92 -24.46
C PRO A 296 2.39 -10.78 -23.33
N SER A 297 3.25 -11.14 -22.37
CA SER A 297 2.85 -11.85 -21.16
C SER A 297 2.18 -10.90 -20.15
N GLY A 298 1.37 -11.44 -19.24
CA GLY A 298 0.76 -10.62 -18.17
C GLY A 298 1.80 -9.86 -17.32
N LEU A 299 3.02 -10.41 -17.19
CA LEU A 299 4.14 -9.74 -16.52
C LEU A 299 4.67 -8.55 -17.34
N SER A 300 4.89 -8.70 -18.66
CA SER A 300 5.39 -7.60 -19.49
C SER A 300 4.38 -6.45 -19.61
N VAL A 301 3.08 -6.76 -19.67
CA VAL A 301 2.02 -5.74 -19.60
C VAL A 301 1.99 -5.07 -18.22
N ALA A 302 2.08 -5.82 -17.12
CA ALA A 302 2.08 -5.25 -15.77
C ALA A 302 3.29 -4.35 -15.49
N LEU A 303 4.48 -4.67 -16.03
CA LEU A 303 5.67 -3.81 -15.96
C LEU A 303 5.45 -2.47 -16.69
N ARG A 304 4.91 -2.50 -17.91
CA ARG A 304 4.57 -1.29 -18.70
C ARG A 304 3.48 -0.47 -18.02
N ALA A 305 2.46 -1.13 -17.48
CA ALA A 305 1.38 -0.50 -16.73
C ALA A 305 1.89 0.21 -15.46
N ALA A 306 2.80 -0.41 -14.70
CA ALA A 306 3.37 0.19 -13.49
C ALA A 306 4.19 1.44 -13.79
N LYS A 307 4.96 1.45 -14.90
CA LYS A 307 5.63 2.66 -15.40
C LYS A 307 4.66 3.76 -15.86
N CYS A 308 3.48 3.39 -16.38
CA CYS A 308 2.48 4.35 -16.86
C CYS A 308 1.61 4.92 -15.74
N CYS A 309 1.21 4.09 -14.77
CA CYS A 309 0.29 4.42 -13.68
C CYS A 309 0.92 4.11 -12.30
N PRO A 310 2.09 4.66 -11.94
CA PRO A 310 2.83 4.29 -10.73
C PRO A 310 2.10 4.63 -9.41
N TRP A 311 1.04 5.44 -9.46
CA TRP A 311 0.15 5.71 -8.34
C TRP A 311 -0.89 4.61 -8.06
N SER A 312 -1.08 3.66 -8.99
CA SER A 312 -2.09 2.61 -8.86
C SER A 312 -1.55 1.40 -8.11
N GLY A 313 -1.96 1.27 -6.85
CA GLY A 313 -1.67 0.10 -6.01
C GLY A 313 -2.29 -1.18 -6.57
N LYS A 314 -3.37 -1.07 -7.36
CA LYS A 314 -3.97 -2.20 -8.10
C LYS A 314 -3.02 -2.78 -9.14
N ILE A 315 -2.37 -1.92 -9.92
CA ILE A 315 -1.43 -2.30 -10.98
C ILE A 315 -0.15 -2.88 -10.36
N TRP A 316 0.39 -2.25 -9.33
CA TRP A 316 1.52 -2.82 -8.59
C TRP A 316 1.19 -4.15 -7.93
N ALA A 317 -0.01 -4.34 -7.38
CA ALA A 317 -0.47 -5.61 -6.84
C ALA A 317 -0.47 -6.72 -7.92
N GLN A 318 -0.98 -6.42 -9.12
CA GLN A 318 -0.93 -7.35 -10.26
C GLN A 318 0.50 -7.67 -10.69
N LEU A 319 1.40 -6.68 -10.70
CA LEU A 319 2.82 -6.91 -10.99
C LEU A 319 3.48 -7.81 -9.93
N VAL A 320 3.23 -7.57 -8.63
CA VAL A 320 3.70 -8.45 -7.54
C VAL A 320 3.22 -9.89 -7.73
N TYR A 321 1.94 -10.11 -8.07
CA TYR A 321 1.41 -11.45 -8.33
C TYR A 321 2.01 -12.10 -9.59
N ALA A 322 2.19 -11.35 -10.68
CA ALA A 322 2.78 -11.85 -11.93
C ALA A 322 4.25 -12.24 -11.73
N THR A 323 5.04 -11.39 -11.07
CA THR A 323 6.43 -11.67 -10.70
C THR A 323 6.52 -12.87 -9.76
N PHE A 324 5.65 -12.98 -8.75
CA PHE A 324 5.63 -14.14 -7.86
C PHE A 324 5.41 -15.46 -8.60
N SER A 325 4.50 -15.47 -9.58
CA SER A 325 4.17 -16.66 -10.38
C SER A 325 5.31 -17.11 -11.33
N GLN A 326 6.22 -16.22 -11.70
CA GLN A 326 7.29 -16.51 -12.69
C GLN A 326 8.70 -16.54 -12.07
N HIS A 327 8.94 -15.80 -10.99
CA HIS A 327 10.26 -15.54 -10.42
C HIS A 327 10.32 -15.70 -8.88
N GLY A 328 9.21 -16.09 -8.24
CA GLY A 328 9.16 -16.39 -6.82
C GLY A 328 9.04 -15.17 -5.88
N TYR A 329 9.15 -15.42 -4.58
CA TYR A 329 8.84 -14.46 -3.52
C TYR A 329 9.85 -13.32 -3.44
N GLU A 330 11.13 -13.64 -3.52
CA GLU A 330 12.24 -12.69 -3.38
C GLU A 330 12.19 -11.60 -4.46
N ALA A 331 11.92 -11.98 -5.72
CA ALA A 331 11.72 -11.03 -6.81
C ALA A 331 10.44 -10.20 -6.64
N ALA A 332 9.35 -10.80 -6.15
CA ALA A 332 8.08 -10.12 -5.94
C ALA A 332 8.11 -9.14 -4.73
N SER A 333 8.91 -9.44 -3.70
CA SER A 333 9.20 -8.48 -2.62
C SER A 333 9.99 -7.28 -3.15
N ALA A 334 11.02 -7.51 -3.97
CA ALA A 334 11.79 -6.42 -4.57
C ALA A 334 10.92 -5.47 -5.44
N VAL A 335 9.88 -6.00 -6.10
CA VAL A 335 8.86 -5.20 -6.80
C VAL A 335 8.02 -4.35 -5.83
N TYR A 336 7.63 -4.90 -4.68
CA TYR A 336 6.93 -4.14 -3.63
C TYR A 336 7.83 -3.02 -3.07
N ASP A 337 9.09 -3.34 -2.75
CA ASP A 337 10.06 -2.38 -2.23
C ASP A 337 10.34 -1.27 -3.24
N GLN A 338 10.47 -1.61 -4.54
CA GLN A 338 10.55 -0.65 -5.62
C GLN A 338 9.33 0.28 -5.63
N ALA A 339 8.11 -0.28 -5.65
CA ALA A 339 6.87 0.51 -5.69
C ALA A 339 6.77 1.52 -4.56
N VAL A 340 7.04 1.08 -3.32
CA VAL A 340 7.04 1.93 -2.12
C VAL A 340 8.14 3.00 -2.21
N SER A 341 9.33 2.66 -2.70
CA SER A 341 10.46 3.61 -2.84
C SER A 341 10.21 4.73 -3.86
N THR A 342 9.30 4.56 -4.82
CA THR A 342 8.89 5.65 -5.73
C THR A 342 8.02 6.72 -5.06
N HIS A 343 7.50 6.42 -3.87
CA HIS A 343 6.44 7.16 -3.16
C HIS A 343 5.11 7.37 -3.91
N ALA A 344 5.03 7.05 -5.21
CA ALA A 344 3.87 7.29 -6.05
C ALA A 344 2.61 6.55 -5.56
N VAL A 345 2.76 5.33 -5.03
CA VAL A 345 1.64 4.55 -4.44
C VAL A 345 1.33 4.95 -2.99
N THR A 346 2.22 5.67 -2.31
CA THR A 346 2.09 6.03 -0.88
C THR A 346 1.35 7.35 -0.62
N TYR A 347 0.88 8.05 -1.66
CA TYR A 347 0.06 9.26 -1.51
C TYR A 347 -1.28 9.02 -0.80
N SER A 348 -1.74 7.76 -0.74
CA SER A 348 -3.00 7.37 -0.10
C SER A 348 -2.87 5.97 0.51
N MET A 349 -3.33 5.81 1.77
CA MET A 349 -3.40 4.50 2.41
C MET A 349 -4.29 3.52 1.63
N ALA A 350 -5.30 3.99 0.88
CA ALA A 350 -6.16 3.13 0.08
C ALA A 350 -5.43 2.48 -1.13
N GLU A 351 -4.48 3.18 -1.76
CA GLU A 351 -3.66 2.60 -2.83
C GLU A 351 -2.53 1.75 -2.26
N PHE A 352 -1.82 2.25 -1.24
CA PHE A 352 -0.81 1.45 -0.52
C PHE A 352 -1.38 0.13 0.02
N SER A 353 -2.61 0.11 0.53
CA SER A 353 -3.25 -1.10 1.04
C SER A 353 -3.41 -2.19 -0.02
N GLN A 354 -3.58 -1.84 -1.29
CA GLN A 354 -3.75 -2.83 -2.37
C GLN A 354 -2.45 -3.60 -2.63
N ILE A 355 -1.31 -2.90 -2.73
CA ILE A 355 -0.01 -3.55 -2.91
C ILE A 355 0.46 -4.25 -1.63
N ALA A 356 0.19 -3.69 -0.44
CA ALA A 356 0.46 -4.35 0.84
C ALA A 356 -0.35 -5.65 1.01
N THR A 357 -1.61 -5.67 0.58
CA THR A 357 -2.42 -6.91 0.50
C THR A 357 -1.83 -7.93 -0.48
N ALA A 358 -1.15 -7.50 -1.56
CA ALA A 358 -0.47 -8.43 -2.47
C ALA A 358 0.76 -9.08 -1.83
N LEU A 359 1.63 -8.30 -1.17
CA LEU A 359 2.80 -8.83 -0.44
C LEU A 359 2.38 -9.82 0.65
N VAL A 360 1.38 -9.47 1.47
CA VAL A 360 0.84 -10.35 2.52
C VAL A 360 0.19 -11.62 1.94
N ASN A 361 -0.43 -11.55 0.75
CA ASN A 361 -0.95 -12.73 0.05
C ASN A 361 0.16 -13.70 -0.34
N ILE A 362 1.24 -13.22 -0.96
CA ILE A 362 2.34 -14.10 -1.43
C ILE A 362 3.17 -14.64 -0.26
N ALA A 363 3.38 -13.85 0.79
CA ALA A 363 3.99 -14.32 2.04
C ALA A 363 3.14 -15.45 2.66
N ARG A 364 1.81 -15.28 2.76
CA ARG A 364 0.90 -16.32 3.23
C ARG A 364 0.96 -17.59 2.36
N GLN A 365 1.09 -17.46 1.05
CA GLN A 365 1.19 -18.60 0.15
C GLN A 365 2.52 -19.37 0.34
N ARG A 366 3.63 -18.66 0.54
CA ARG A 366 4.95 -19.21 0.92
C ARG A 366 4.91 -19.94 2.27
N SER A 367 4.15 -19.45 3.25
CA SER A 367 3.94 -20.16 4.53
C SER A 367 3.12 -21.46 4.39
N LEU A 368 2.34 -21.61 3.31
CA LEU A 368 1.46 -22.78 3.08
C LEU A 368 2.07 -23.87 2.17
N SER A 369 3.15 -23.58 1.43
CA SER A 369 3.58 -24.39 0.29
C SER A 369 4.42 -25.63 0.66
N GLN A 370 4.00 -26.43 1.65
CA GLN A 370 4.63 -27.70 2.00
C GLN A 370 3.62 -28.85 2.05
N GLU A 371 4.01 -30.01 1.50
CA GLU A 371 3.20 -31.24 1.44
C GLU A 371 2.92 -31.88 2.82
N LYS A 372 3.52 -31.34 3.89
CA LYS A 372 3.22 -31.67 5.28
C LYS A 372 2.92 -30.38 6.05
N PRO A 373 1.73 -30.20 6.63
CA PRO A 373 1.37 -29.01 7.41
C PRO A 373 1.97 -29.08 8.83
N GLN A 374 3.29 -29.21 8.91
CA GLN A 374 4.03 -29.07 10.17
C GLN A 374 4.20 -27.58 10.45
N PHE A 375 4.03 -27.17 11.72
CA PHE A 375 4.06 -25.76 12.09
C PHE A 375 5.48 -25.21 12.01
N ASP A 376 5.71 -24.36 11.02
CA ASP A 376 7.00 -23.71 10.76
C ASP A 376 7.03 -22.36 11.48
N ASN A 377 7.77 -22.30 12.60
CA ASN A 377 7.91 -21.07 13.39
C ASN A 377 8.56 -19.92 12.59
N GLU A 378 9.52 -20.23 11.71
CA GLU A 378 10.30 -19.22 10.98
C GLU A 378 9.45 -18.56 9.90
N LYS A 379 8.72 -19.35 9.10
CA LYS A 379 7.75 -18.80 8.12
C LYS A 379 6.53 -18.14 8.77
N SER A 380 6.14 -18.58 9.95
CA SER A 380 5.07 -17.92 10.73
C SER A 380 5.53 -16.56 11.27
N GLN A 381 6.80 -16.45 11.67
CA GLN A 381 7.43 -15.20 12.09
C GLN A 381 7.67 -14.25 10.90
N GLU A 382 8.16 -14.77 9.75
CA GLU A 382 8.29 -14.01 8.48
C GLU A 382 6.95 -13.36 8.10
N LEU A 383 5.86 -14.15 8.06
CA LEU A 383 4.51 -13.68 7.76
C LEU A 383 3.99 -12.64 8.76
N LEU A 384 4.25 -12.84 10.05
CA LEU A 384 3.91 -11.90 11.11
C LEU A 384 4.66 -10.56 10.97
N ASP A 385 5.94 -10.60 10.63
CA ASP A 385 6.76 -9.39 10.50
C ASP A 385 6.46 -8.63 9.19
N VAL A 386 6.15 -9.32 8.09
CA VAL A 386 5.57 -8.72 6.88
C VAL A 386 4.26 -8.00 7.20
N CYS A 387 3.36 -8.63 7.96
CA CYS A 387 2.11 -7.99 8.39
C CYS A 387 2.34 -6.74 9.26
N LYS A 388 3.29 -6.78 10.21
CA LYS A 388 3.67 -5.60 11.01
C LYS A 388 4.28 -4.50 10.16
N ALA A 389 5.16 -4.83 9.21
CA ALA A 389 5.82 -3.87 8.34
C ALA A 389 4.79 -3.15 7.46
N CYS A 390 3.88 -3.88 6.81
CA CYS A 390 2.78 -3.31 6.04
C CYS A 390 1.92 -2.33 6.86
N LEU A 391 1.54 -2.71 8.09
CA LEU A 391 0.79 -1.80 8.96
C LEU A 391 1.63 -0.61 9.44
N SER A 392 2.90 -0.80 9.77
CA SER A 392 3.78 0.30 10.20
C SER A 392 3.98 1.34 9.09
N THR A 393 4.10 0.90 7.82
CA THR A 393 4.17 1.80 6.67
C THR A 393 2.84 2.51 6.43
N ALA A 394 1.70 1.79 6.48
CA ALA A 394 0.38 2.41 6.35
C ALA A 394 0.10 3.47 7.42
N TYR A 395 0.53 3.24 8.66
CA TYR A 395 0.32 4.15 9.79
C TYR A 395 1.33 5.32 9.84
N ALA A 396 2.32 5.33 8.94
CA ALA A 396 3.16 6.49 8.68
C ALA A 396 2.57 7.45 7.63
N LEU A 397 1.47 7.06 6.95
CA LEU A 397 0.80 7.88 5.93
C LEU A 397 -0.21 8.86 6.55
N PRO A 398 -0.62 9.92 5.82
CA PRO A 398 -1.60 10.89 6.32
C PRO A 398 -2.96 10.26 6.66
N LEU A 399 -3.45 10.55 7.87
CA LEU A 399 -4.66 9.94 8.46
C LEU A 399 -5.96 10.28 7.73
N ASP A 400 -5.98 11.37 6.96
CA ASP A 400 -7.09 11.75 6.07
C ASP A 400 -7.25 10.82 4.86
N THR A 401 -6.21 10.05 4.52
CA THR A 401 -6.24 9.01 3.47
C THR A 401 -6.59 7.61 3.99
N ALA A 402 -6.77 7.47 5.31
CA ALA A 402 -6.87 6.17 5.98
C ALA A 402 -8.20 5.46 5.69
N ASP A 403 -8.15 4.17 5.32
CA ASP A 403 -9.35 3.36 5.04
C ASP A 403 -10.26 3.30 6.29
N PRO A 404 -11.52 3.80 6.22
CA PRO A 404 -12.47 3.71 7.33
C PRO A 404 -12.92 2.27 7.63
N MET A 405 -12.78 1.36 6.65
CA MET A 405 -13.19 -0.04 6.74
C MET A 405 -12.06 -0.98 7.21
N LEU A 406 -10.87 -0.44 7.51
CA LEU A 406 -9.77 -1.15 8.16
C LEU A 406 -9.39 -2.47 7.45
N ARG A 407 -9.45 -2.49 6.11
CA ARG A 407 -9.36 -3.72 5.32
C ARG A 407 -7.98 -4.36 5.46
N LEU A 408 -6.92 -3.56 5.42
CA LEU A 408 -5.54 -4.03 5.58
C LEU A 408 -5.30 -4.55 7.01
N GLU A 409 -5.74 -3.80 8.02
CA GLU A 409 -5.68 -4.18 9.43
C GLU A 409 -6.35 -5.52 9.67
N ARG A 410 -7.65 -5.62 9.32
CA ARG A 410 -8.46 -6.83 9.46
C ARG A 410 -7.82 -8.03 8.78
N TYR A 411 -7.33 -7.85 7.56
CA TYR A 411 -6.68 -8.89 6.77
C TYR A 411 -5.37 -9.37 7.40
N CYS A 412 -4.49 -8.45 7.80
CA CYS A 412 -3.23 -8.77 8.48
C CYS A 412 -3.45 -9.47 9.83
N THR A 413 -4.36 -8.95 10.67
CA THR A 413 -4.64 -9.55 11.98
C THR A 413 -5.27 -10.94 11.86
N GLY A 414 -6.17 -11.15 10.90
CA GLY A 414 -6.78 -12.46 10.66
C GLY A 414 -5.74 -13.49 10.21
N ILE A 415 -4.85 -13.12 9.29
CA ILE A 415 -3.75 -13.99 8.85
C ILE A 415 -2.79 -14.34 9.99
N VAL A 416 -2.48 -13.39 10.87
CA VAL A 416 -1.65 -13.66 12.06
C VAL A 416 -2.34 -14.61 13.05
N ALA A 417 -3.67 -14.48 13.21
CA ALA A 417 -4.45 -15.33 14.09
C ALA A 417 -4.64 -16.76 13.54
N ASP A 418 -5.05 -16.89 12.28
CA ASP A 418 -5.42 -18.16 11.65
C ASP A 418 -4.21 -18.93 11.10
N MET A 419 -3.31 -18.24 10.40
CA MET A 419 -2.25 -18.86 9.59
C MET A 419 -0.93 -18.95 10.36
N ALA A 420 -0.49 -17.84 10.96
CA ALA A 420 0.66 -17.83 11.87
C ALA A 420 0.33 -18.31 13.30
N ARG A 421 -0.95 -18.63 13.57
CA ARG A 421 -1.46 -19.20 14.83
C ARG A 421 -1.09 -18.42 16.09
N SER A 422 -0.93 -17.10 15.98
CA SER A 422 -0.47 -16.24 17.06
C SER A 422 -1.58 -15.29 17.52
N THR A 423 -2.51 -15.82 18.29
CA THR A 423 -3.64 -15.08 18.88
C THR A 423 -3.18 -13.89 19.72
N GLU A 424 -2.05 -14.02 20.43
CA GLU A 424 -1.51 -12.96 21.29
C GLU A 424 -0.84 -11.84 20.47
N ALA A 425 -0.24 -12.17 19.32
CA ALA A 425 0.28 -11.19 18.38
C ALA A 425 -0.86 -10.43 17.66
N ALA A 426 -1.88 -11.14 17.18
CA ALA A 426 -3.07 -10.52 16.58
C ALA A 426 -3.82 -9.62 17.59
N ARG A 427 -3.98 -10.09 18.84
CA ARG A 427 -4.52 -9.30 19.96
C ARG A 427 -3.70 -8.04 20.24
N LYS A 428 -2.36 -8.15 20.23
CA LYS A 428 -1.48 -6.98 20.39
C LYS A 428 -1.66 -6.00 19.23
N MET A 429 -1.65 -6.47 17.98
CA MET A 429 -1.88 -5.64 16.80
C MET A 429 -3.20 -4.86 16.91
N TRP A 430 -4.29 -5.51 17.35
CA TRP A 430 -5.56 -4.81 17.61
C TRP A 430 -5.48 -3.75 18.71
N MET A 431 -4.74 -3.99 19.80
CA MET A 431 -4.49 -2.96 20.82
C MET A 431 -3.69 -1.78 20.26
N ASP A 432 -2.70 -2.03 19.42
CA ASP A 432 -1.85 -1.00 18.80
C ASP A 432 -2.65 -0.19 17.75
N ILE A 433 -3.50 -0.84 16.95
CA ILE A 433 -4.48 -0.23 16.03
C ILE A 433 -5.45 0.69 16.80
N CYS A 434 -6.10 0.19 17.85
CA CYS A 434 -7.03 0.95 18.68
C CYS A 434 -6.36 2.10 19.45
N SER A 435 -5.06 1.98 19.74
CA SER A 435 -4.26 3.04 20.40
C SER A 435 -3.81 4.13 19.44
N SER A 436 -3.71 3.81 18.15
CA SER A 436 -3.36 4.74 17.08
C SER A 436 -4.61 5.46 16.55
N ARG A 437 -5.62 4.71 16.10
CA ARG A 437 -6.93 5.24 15.66
C ARG A 437 -7.91 5.41 16.83
N LYS A 438 -7.52 6.23 17.82
CA LYS A 438 -8.19 6.36 19.14
C LYS A 438 -9.69 6.64 19.10
N VAL A 439 -10.17 7.30 18.05
CA VAL A 439 -11.56 7.74 17.85
C VAL A 439 -12.36 6.77 16.96
N CYS A 440 -11.71 5.85 16.25
CA CYS A 440 -12.36 4.99 15.26
C CYS A 440 -13.19 3.88 15.93
N ALA A 441 -14.52 3.96 15.81
CA ALA A 441 -15.44 2.95 16.32
C ALA A 441 -15.24 1.58 15.66
N GLU A 442 -14.98 1.55 14.36
CA GLU A 442 -14.82 0.30 13.60
C GLU A 442 -13.64 -0.53 14.11
N ALA A 443 -12.55 0.12 14.55
CA ALA A 443 -11.40 -0.56 15.14
C ALA A 443 -11.77 -1.30 16.45
N TRP A 444 -12.61 -0.68 17.28
CA TRP A 444 -13.10 -1.31 18.51
C TRP A 444 -14.09 -2.45 18.24
N VAL A 445 -14.92 -2.34 17.20
CA VAL A 445 -15.84 -3.42 16.82
C VAL A 445 -15.09 -4.60 16.22
N LEU A 446 -14.16 -4.38 15.28
CA LEU A 446 -13.37 -5.46 14.69
C LEU A 446 -12.46 -6.16 15.72
N PHE A 447 -11.96 -5.45 16.73
CA PHE A 447 -11.27 -6.07 17.86
C PHE A 447 -12.21 -6.91 18.73
N ALA A 448 -13.46 -6.49 18.92
CA ALA A 448 -14.47 -7.28 19.63
C ALA A 448 -14.88 -8.54 18.83
N GLU A 449 -15.06 -8.41 17.51
CA GLU A 449 -15.30 -9.53 16.59
C GLU A 449 -14.13 -10.53 16.62
N PHE A 450 -12.87 -10.06 16.66
CA PHE A 450 -11.68 -10.90 16.82
C PHE A 450 -11.65 -11.65 18.17
N GLU A 451 -11.91 -10.99 19.31
CA GLU A 451 -11.97 -11.69 20.60
C GLU A 451 -13.15 -12.66 20.70
N GLN A 452 -14.21 -12.46 19.91
CA GLN A 452 -15.33 -13.40 19.79
C GLN A 452 -14.94 -14.65 18.99
N THR A 453 -14.11 -14.54 17.95
CA THR A 453 -13.67 -15.69 17.12
C THR A 453 -12.45 -16.42 17.67
N HIS A 454 -11.49 -15.70 18.25
CA HIS A 454 -10.16 -16.22 18.62
C HIS A 454 -9.82 -16.10 20.12
N GLY A 455 -10.69 -15.49 20.92
CA GLY A 455 -10.44 -15.19 22.33
C GLY A 455 -11.47 -15.83 23.25
N SER A 456 -12.36 -15.01 23.80
CA SER A 456 -13.48 -15.45 24.64
C SER A 456 -14.63 -14.46 24.58
N VAL A 457 -15.86 -14.95 24.80
CA VAL A 457 -17.09 -14.14 24.87
C VAL A 457 -16.93 -12.98 25.87
N GLU A 458 -16.36 -13.23 27.05
CA GLU A 458 -16.17 -12.16 28.05
C GLU A 458 -15.03 -11.19 27.67
N GLY A 459 -14.03 -11.66 26.91
CA GLY A 459 -13.04 -10.80 26.25
C GLY A 459 -13.70 -9.82 25.28
N ALA A 460 -14.50 -10.32 24.34
CA ALA A 460 -15.26 -9.52 23.38
C ALA A 460 -16.20 -8.52 24.07
N ARG A 461 -16.96 -8.97 25.08
CA ARG A 461 -17.80 -8.10 25.92
C ARG A 461 -17.00 -7.00 26.61
N ASN A 462 -15.79 -7.29 27.09
CA ASN A 462 -14.89 -6.30 27.67
C ASN A 462 -14.24 -5.37 26.62
N ILE A 463 -14.19 -5.74 25.33
CA ILE A 463 -13.89 -4.77 24.26
C ILE A 463 -15.06 -3.79 24.13
N TYR A 464 -16.30 -4.28 23.98
CA TYR A 464 -17.49 -3.44 23.83
C TYR A 464 -17.74 -2.50 25.03
N ARG A 465 -17.57 -2.96 26.28
CA ARG A 465 -17.65 -2.10 27.48
C ARG A 465 -16.60 -0.97 27.45
N ARG A 466 -15.37 -1.27 27.02
CA ARG A 466 -14.29 -0.25 26.92
C ARG A 466 -14.42 0.66 25.71
N ALA A 467 -15.17 0.25 24.68
CA ALA A 467 -15.49 1.05 23.51
C ALA A 467 -16.63 2.04 23.79
N SER A 468 -17.75 1.57 24.37
CA SER A 468 -18.92 2.40 24.72
C SER A 468 -18.61 3.52 25.74
N GLN A 469 -17.53 3.40 26.51
CA GLN A 469 -17.02 4.44 27.43
C GLN A 469 -16.19 5.53 26.74
N ARG A 470 -15.82 5.38 25.45
CA ARG A 470 -14.95 6.33 24.72
C ARG A 470 -15.77 7.36 23.92
N ARG A 471 -15.14 8.50 23.64
CA ARG A 471 -15.58 9.43 22.58
C ARG A 471 -15.08 8.88 21.25
N LEU A 472 -15.97 8.20 20.52
CA LEU A 472 -15.71 7.59 19.21
C LEU A 472 -16.51 8.31 18.12
N ASP A 473 -16.07 8.18 16.87
CA ASP A 473 -16.68 8.79 15.68
C ASP A 473 -18.12 8.32 15.42
N ASN A 474 -18.37 7.02 15.58
CA ASN A 474 -19.69 6.41 15.44
C ASN A 474 -19.98 5.47 16.62
N LEU A 475 -20.38 6.06 17.76
CA LEU A 475 -20.72 5.29 18.96
C LEU A 475 -21.95 4.38 18.76
N GLU A 476 -22.86 4.73 17.85
CA GLU A 476 -24.00 3.87 17.50
C GLU A 476 -23.58 2.56 16.82
N ARG A 477 -22.56 2.57 15.94
CA ARG A 477 -21.98 1.35 15.35
C ARG A 477 -21.48 0.40 16.43
N VAL A 478 -20.88 0.92 17.51
CA VAL A 478 -20.45 0.13 18.68
C VAL A 478 -21.64 -0.45 19.43
N PHE A 479 -22.64 0.38 19.79
CA PHE A 479 -23.83 -0.10 20.51
C PHE A 479 -24.68 -1.09 19.69
N SER A 480 -24.77 -0.91 18.38
CA SER A 480 -25.46 -1.83 17.48
C SER A 480 -24.74 -3.18 17.39
N ALA A 481 -23.41 -3.18 17.28
CA ALA A 481 -22.60 -4.39 17.27
C ALA A 481 -22.67 -5.12 18.62
N TRP A 482 -22.54 -4.39 19.73
CA TRP A 482 -22.65 -4.96 21.08
C TRP A 482 -24.05 -5.54 21.34
N THR A 483 -25.11 -4.85 20.91
CA THR A 483 -26.49 -5.36 21.04
C THR A 483 -26.68 -6.65 20.24
N ALA A 484 -26.17 -6.72 19.00
CA ALA A 484 -26.21 -7.93 18.19
C ALA A 484 -25.40 -9.09 18.82
N PHE A 485 -24.26 -8.79 19.44
CA PHE A 485 -23.46 -9.75 20.20
C PHE A 485 -24.20 -10.28 21.43
N GLU A 486 -24.82 -9.43 22.26
CA GLU A 486 -25.60 -9.92 23.42
C GLU A 486 -26.88 -10.67 23.01
N HIS A 487 -27.42 -10.42 21.81
CA HIS A 487 -28.50 -11.24 21.23
C HIS A 487 -28.06 -12.68 20.89
N LEU A 488 -26.76 -12.96 20.79
CA LEU A 488 -26.20 -14.28 20.45
C LEU A 488 -25.50 -14.97 21.63
N TYR A 489 -24.85 -14.21 22.52
CA TYR A 489 -24.00 -14.74 23.61
C TYR A 489 -24.29 -14.12 24.99
N GLY A 490 -25.39 -13.37 25.10
CA GLY A 490 -25.81 -12.67 26.32
C GLY A 490 -27.05 -13.29 26.97
N ASP A 491 -27.49 -12.62 28.04
CA ASP A 491 -28.77 -12.84 28.68
C ASP A 491 -29.61 -11.54 28.64
N THR A 492 -30.77 -11.53 29.29
CA THR A 492 -31.62 -10.34 29.36
C THR A 492 -30.92 -9.17 30.06
N GLN A 493 -30.11 -9.43 31.08
CA GLN A 493 -29.40 -8.41 31.86
C GLN A 493 -28.22 -7.81 31.06
N THR A 494 -27.40 -8.64 30.39
CA THR A 494 -26.32 -8.12 29.55
C THR A 494 -26.88 -7.34 28.36
N MET A 495 -27.98 -7.81 27.76
CA MET A 495 -28.69 -7.08 26.70
C MET A 495 -29.25 -5.73 27.20
N TRP A 496 -29.77 -5.64 28.42
CA TRP A 496 -30.14 -4.36 29.03
C TRP A 496 -28.93 -3.45 29.27
N THR A 497 -27.74 -3.98 29.59
CA THR A 497 -26.53 -3.15 29.67
C THR A 497 -26.05 -2.64 28.32
N ALA A 498 -26.11 -3.46 27.26
CA ALA A 498 -25.73 -3.04 25.90
C ALA A 498 -26.71 -2.00 25.31
N LYS A 499 -28.00 -2.10 25.64
CA LYS A 499 -29.03 -1.13 25.24
C LYS A 499 -29.01 0.18 26.05
N ARG A 500 -28.23 0.26 27.13
CA ARG A 500 -28.07 1.48 27.93
C ARG A 500 -27.14 2.47 27.23
N ARG A 501 -27.68 3.15 26.21
CA ARG A 501 -27.08 4.34 25.60
C ARG A 501 -26.78 5.38 26.69
N ARG A 502 -25.79 6.26 26.44
CA ARG A 502 -25.89 7.61 27.02
C ARG A 502 -27.13 8.26 26.42
N VAL A 503 -27.99 8.81 27.27
CA VAL A 503 -29.03 9.72 26.80
C VAL A 503 -28.32 11.05 26.54
N ASP A 504 -28.44 11.58 25.33
CA ASP A 504 -28.09 12.98 25.05
C ASP A 504 -29.22 13.86 25.58
N ASP A 505 -29.37 13.91 26.91
CA ASP A 505 -30.27 14.85 27.57
C ASP A 505 -29.70 16.26 27.39
N GLY A 506 -30.41 17.06 26.60
CA GLY A 506 -30.04 18.45 26.35
C GLY A 506 -30.17 19.29 27.62
N ASP A 507 -29.07 19.94 27.98
CA ASP A 507 -29.01 21.09 28.90
C ASP A 507 -29.52 20.85 30.34
N SER A 508 -28.85 19.97 31.10
CA SER A 508 -28.44 20.32 32.47
C SER A 508 -27.41 19.34 33.08
N HIS A 509 -26.63 19.87 34.03
CA HIS A 509 -25.69 19.19 34.94
C HIS A 509 -24.50 18.38 34.37
N ILE A 510 -23.30 18.77 34.84
CA ILE A 510 -22.02 18.12 34.53
C ILE A 510 -21.83 16.90 35.45
N GLU A 511 -22.22 15.71 35.01
CA GLU A 511 -21.93 14.48 35.77
C GLU A 511 -20.44 14.08 35.68
N VAL A 512 -19.73 14.19 36.81
CA VAL A 512 -18.28 13.90 36.92
C VAL A 512 -18.05 12.40 37.18
N SER A 513 -18.44 11.56 36.22
CA SER A 513 -18.39 10.09 36.34
C SER A 513 -17.00 9.47 36.04
N ASP A 514 -15.89 10.07 36.53
CA ASP A 514 -14.53 9.60 36.18
C ASP A 514 -13.47 9.79 37.30
N ARG A 515 -13.61 9.05 38.41
CA ARG A 515 -12.53 8.81 39.39
C ARG A 515 -12.61 7.39 39.99
N PRO A 516 -11.63 6.49 39.72
CA PRO A 516 -11.68 5.12 40.25
C PRO A 516 -11.43 5.05 41.77
N GLY A 517 -12.47 4.63 42.50
CA GLY A 517 -12.44 4.41 43.96
C GLY A 517 -13.68 4.89 44.73
N LEU A 518 -14.57 5.66 44.09
CA LEU A 518 -15.73 6.31 44.74
C LEU A 518 -16.79 5.37 45.33
N GLU A 519 -16.77 4.08 45.00
CA GLU A 519 -17.58 3.05 45.66
C GLU A 519 -17.28 2.93 47.16
N ASN A 520 -16.04 3.23 47.57
CA ASN A 520 -15.63 3.10 48.96
C ASN A 520 -16.04 4.36 49.74
N LYS A 521 -17.19 4.29 50.42
CA LYS A 521 -17.82 5.38 51.20
C LYS A 521 -17.07 5.78 52.49
N VAL A 522 -15.74 5.59 52.53
CA VAL A 522 -14.87 5.94 53.64
C VAL A 522 -13.77 6.87 53.14
N VAL A 523 -13.66 8.05 53.72
CA VAL A 523 -12.55 8.98 53.47
C VAL A 523 -11.54 8.94 54.62
N PHE A 524 -10.27 9.13 54.28
CA PHE A 524 -9.17 9.29 55.22
C PHE A 524 -8.76 10.76 55.24
N ILE A 525 -8.64 11.32 56.44
CA ILE A 525 -8.44 12.73 56.71
C ILE A 525 -7.14 12.87 57.50
N SER A 526 -6.25 13.78 57.08
CA SER A 526 -4.95 13.99 57.72
C SER A 526 -4.53 15.45 57.70
N GLY A 527 -3.67 15.86 58.64
CA GLY A 527 -3.32 17.27 58.85
C GLY A 527 -4.33 18.03 59.71
N LEU A 528 -5.14 17.31 60.50
CA LEU A 528 -6.07 17.90 61.45
C LEU A 528 -5.31 18.51 62.64
N PRO A 529 -5.73 19.67 63.20
CA PRO A 529 -5.15 20.23 64.42
C PRO A 529 -5.21 19.23 65.58
N LEU A 530 -4.18 19.18 66.43
CA LEU A 530 -4.17 18.29 67.60
C LEU A 530 -5.28 18.60 68.62
N SER A 531 -5.88 19.79 68.55
CA SER A 531 -6.99 20.28 69.37
C SER A 531 -8.38 20.08 68.76
N CYS A 532 -8.52 19.54 67.53
CA CYS A 532 -9.84 19.40 66.91
C CYS A 532 -10.66 18.25 67.53
N THR A 533 -11.98 18.42 67.52
CA THR A 533 -12.98 17.45 68.01
C THR A 533 -13.67 16.72 66.85
N GLU A 534 -14.48 15.70 67.16
CA GLU A 534 -15.32 15.02 66.16
C GLU A 534 -16.33 15.98 65.51
N ALA A 535 -16.82 16.97 66.25
CA ALA A 535 -17.76 17.98 65.75
C ALA A 535 -17.12 18.89 64.69
N ASP A 536 -15.88 19.34 64.93
CA ASP A 536 -15.11 20.16 63.97
C ASP A 536 -14.86 19.38 62.68
N ILE A 537 -14.54 18.09 62.79
CA ILE A 537 -14.34 17.19 61.64
C ILE A 537 -15.66 17.01 60.87
N ARG A 538 -16.79 16.76 61.57
CA ARG A 538 -18.11 16.61 60.94
C ARG A 538 -18.53 17.87 60.17
N ALA A 539 -18.36 19.05 60.78
CA ALA A 539 -18.67 20.34 60.15
C ALA A 539 -17.72 20.69 58.98
N PHE A 540 -16.46 20.29 59.04
CA PHE A 540 -15.49 20.55 57.97
C PHE A 540 -15.78 19.73 56.70
N ILE A 541 -16.21 18.48 56.84
CA ILE A 541 -16.42 17.55 55.71
C ILE A 541 -17.54 18.01 54.77
N GLY A 542 -18.64 18.56 55.31
CA GLY A 542 -19.82 18.94 54.54
C GLY A 542 -21.07 18.96 55.41
N ASP A 543 -22.19 18.49 54.85
CA ASP A 543 -23.46 18.33 55.55
C ASP A 543 -23.33 17.29 56.70
N PRO A 544 -23.54 17.69 57.98
CA PRO A 544 -23.42 16.81 59.14
C PRO A 544 -24.24 15.52 59.04
N ASP A 545 -25.43 15.57 58.44
CA ASP A 545 -26.38 14.45 58.38
C ASP A 545 -25.93 13.38 57.37
N THR A 546 -24.97 13.71 56.50
CA THR A 546 -24.34 12.74 55.58
C THR A 546 -23.22 11.92 56.23
N VAL A 547 -22.77 12.28 57.44
CA VAL A 547 -21.59 11.68 58.10
C VAL A 547 -21.99 10.62 59.14
N ARG A 548 -22.09 9.37 58.66
CA ARG A 548 -22.53 8.20 59.44
C ARG A 548 -21.64 7.88 60.65
N GLN A 549 -20.32 8.05 60.53
CA GLN A 549 -19.37 7.75 61.58
C GLN A 549 -18.05 8.50 61.35
N ILE A 550 -17.40 8.97 62.42
CA ILE A 550 -16.01 9.42 62.40
C ILE A 550 -15.19 8.55 63.37
N GLU A 551 -13.99 8.19 62.96
CA GLU A 551 -13.02 7.42 63.74
C GLU A 551 -11.74 8.26 63.87
N MET A 552 -11.58 8.95 65.00
CA MET A 552 -10.37 9.73 65.29
C MET A 552 -9.22 8.80 65.69
N LEU A 553 -8.07 8.93 65.02
CA LEU A 553 -6.97 7.98 65.17
C LEU A 553 -5.97 8.44 66.24
N ALA A 554 -5.79 7.61 67.26
CA ALA A 554 -4.80 7.81 68.31
C ALA A 554 -3.39 7.32 67.92
N ASN A 555 -2.38 7.81 68.65
CA ASN A 555 -1.03 7.27 68.71
C ASN A 555 -0.97 6.06 69.68
N LYS A 556 0.23 5.54 69.98
CA LYS A 556 0.41 4.40 70.89
C LYS A 556 0.17 4.74 72.38
N GLU A 557 0.16 6.01 72.74
CA GLU A 557 -0.14 6.51 74.10
C GLU A 557 -1.60 6.97 74.25
N GLY A 558 -2.48 6.70 73.28
CA GLY A 558 -3.90 7.08 73.31
C GLY A 558 -4.21 8.53 72.91
N GLN A 559 -3.20 9.34 72.59
CA GLN A 559 -3.39 10.75 72.20
C GLN A 559 -3.75 10.88 70.71
N PHE A 560 -4.65 11.81 70.37
CA PHE A 560 -5.04 12.07 68.98
C PHE A 560 -3.87 12.56 68.12
N ARG A 561 -3.71 12.02 66.89
CA ARG A 561 -2.52 12.26 66.04
C ARG A 561 -2.77 13.11 64.80
N GLY A 562 -3.84 13.90 64.75
CA GLY A 562 -4.17 14.74 63.60
C GLY A 562 -4.64 13.95 62.36
N GLN A 563 -5.26 12.79 62.57
CA GLN A 563 -5.76 11.89 61.52
C GLN A 563 -7.09 11.26 61.92
N ALA A 564 -8.03 11.14 60.97
CA ALA A 564 -9.32 10.48 61.18
C ALA A 564 -9.76 9.69 59.94
N LYS A 565 -10.67 8.73 60.13
CA LYS A 565 -11.50 8.18 59.04
C LYS A 565 -12.93 8.73 59.19
N ALA A 566 -13.65 8.94 58.09
CA ALA A 566 -15.08 9.24 58.13
C ALA A 566 -15.84 8.37 57.13
N THR A 567 -16.92 7.75 57.60
CA THR A 567 -17.84 6.92 56.81
C THR A 567 -19.06 7.77 56.42
N LEU A 568 -19.36 7.83 55.13
CA LEU A 568 -20.32 8.76 54.55
C LEU A 568 -21.54 8.03 53.96
N ALA A 569 -22.67 8.73 53.83
CA ALA A 569 -23.94 8.15 53.43
C ALA A 569 -24.04 7.89 51.90
N SER A 570 -23.64 8.85 51.08
CA SER A 570 -23.72 8.81 49.61
C SER A 570 -22.34 8.97 48.94
N THR A 571 -22.29 8.74 47.64
CA THR A 571 -21.10 9.00 46.81
C THR A 571 -20.83 10.50 46.70
N ASP A 572 -21.89 11.32 46.70
CA ASP A 572 -21.84 12.77 46.56
C ASP A 572 -21.24 13.42 47.81
N ALA A 573 -21.54 12.87 48.99
CA ALA A 573 -20.88 13.23 50.24
C ALA A 573 -19.36 12.93 50.19
N VAL A 574 -18.93 11.84 49.53
CA VAL A 574 -17.49 11.57 49.29
C VAL A 574 -16.88 12.61 48.35
N ILE A 575 -17.60 13.07 47.32
CA ILE A 575 -17.12 14.13 46.42
C ILE A 575 -17.00 15.47 47.17
N ALA A 576 -18.02 15.86 47.94
CA ALA A 576 -17.99 17.05 48.78
C ALA A 576 -16.83 17.03 49.78
N ALA A 577 -16.61 15.89 50.45
CA ALA A 577 -15.49 15.67 51.36
C ALA A 577 -14.12 15.82 50.66
N LEU A 578 -13.99 15.35 49.42
CA LEU A 578 -12.75 15.46 48.66
C LEU A 578 -12.47 16.89 48.19
N ASP A 579 -13.49 17.68 47.90
CA ASP A 579 -13.35 19.09 47.52
C ASP A 579 -13.00 20.02 48.70
N ARG A 580 -13.09 19.51 49.94
CA ARG A 580 -12.49 20.13 51.14
C ARG A 580 -10.97 19.89 51.27
N SER A 581 -10.39 18.99 50.47
CA SER A 581 -8.97 18.65 50.55
C SER A 581 -8.08 19.84 50.13
N GLY A 582 -7.24 20.31 51.05
CA GLY A 582 -6.42 21.51 50.89
C GLY A 582 -7.04 22.79 51.44
N GLN A 583 -8.23 22.74 52.05
CA GLN A 583 -8.77 23.86 52.84
C GLN A 583 -8.18 23.85 54.26
N LYS A 584 -8.26 24.98 54.97
CA LYS A 584 -7.87 25.09 56.38
C LYS A 584 -8.99 24.63 57.32
N LEU A 585 -8.62 23.93 58.40
CA LEU A 585 -9.44 23.75 59.60
C LEU A 585 -8.69 24.36 60.77
N SER A 586 -9.21 25.47 61.33
CA SER A 586 -8.42 26.38 62.17
C SER A 586 -7.10 26.74 61.45
N ASP A 587 -5.95 26.69 62.11
CA ASP A 587 -4.67 27.07 61.50
C ASP A 587 -4.10 26.06 60.49
N SER A 588 -4.53 24.79 60.53
CA SER A 588 -3.91 23.67 59.78
C SER A 588 -4.58 23.39 58.44
N PHE A 589 -3.78 23.13 57.40
CA PHE A 589 -4.28 22.64 56.11
C PHE A 589 -4.61 21.13 56.16
N VAL A 590 -5.88 20.80 55.95
CA VAL A 590 -6.39 19.42 56.03
C VAL A 590 -6.37 18.77 54.64
N SER A 591 -5.98 17.50 54.57
CA SER A 591 -5.98 16.71 53.34
C SER A 591 -6.85 15.47 53.46
N VAL A 592 -7.91 15.44 52.64
CA VAL A 592 -8.90 14.38 52.51
C VAL A 592 -8.60 13.54 51.26
N HIS A 593 -8.66 12.22 51.40
CA HIS A 593 -8.49 11.25 50.31
C HIS A 593 -9.47 10.07 50.48
N ILE A 594 -9.80 9.35 49.42
CA ILE A 594 -10.56 8.08 49.53
C ILE A 594 -9.71 7.05 50.29
N PHE A 595 -10.26 6.44 51.34
CA PHE A 595 -9.58 5.37 52.07
C PHE A 595 -9.49 4.12 51.18
N LYS A 596 -8.35 3.44 51.20
CA LYS A 596 -8.16 2.15 50.51
C LYS A 596 -7.67 1.13 51.54
N GLN A 597 -8.39 0.02 51.68
CA GLN A 597 -7.91 -1.10 52.50
C GLN A 597 -6.58 -1.63 51.91
N HIS A 598 -5.68 -2.09 52.78
CA HIS A 598 -4.32 -2.46 52.41
C HIS A 598 -4.25 -3.83 51.69
N GLY A 599 -4.61 -3.85 50.41
CA GLY A 599 -3.99 -4.78 49.47
C GLY A 599 -2.54 -4.35 49.19
N HIS A 600 -1.63 -5.31 48.97
CA HIS A 600 -0.23 -5.05 48.62
C HIS A 600 -0.09 -4.49 47.18
N SER A 601 -0.42 -3.22 47.01
CA SER A 601 -0.13 -2.48 45.78
C SER A 601 1.38 -2.20 45.69
N GLN A 602 1.97 -2.45 44.52
CA GLN A 602 3.38 -2.14 44.26
C GLN A 602 3.63 -0.62 44.43
N LYS A 603 4.82 -0.24 44.92
CA LYS A 603 5.24 1.17 44.91
C LYS A 603 5.15 1.70 43.46
N PRO A 604 4.54 2.87 43.22
CA PRO A 604 4.58 3.48 41.90
C PRO A 604 6.04 3.77 41.50
N ARG A 605 6.30 3.77 40.19
CA ARG A 605 7.57 4.26 39.61
C ARG A 605 7.85 5.68 40.13
N SER A 606 9.14 6.01 40.25
CA SER A 606 9.66 7.27 40.79
C SER A 606 8.98 8.51 40.17
N GLU A 607 8.05 9.10 40.92
CA GLU A 607 7.45 10.40 40.60
C GLU A 607 8.54 11.48 40.61
N SER A 608 8.54 12.36 39.63
CA SER A 608 9.35 13.59 39.65
C SER A 608 8.50 14.72 40.23
N THR A 609 9.08 15.61 41.03
CA THR A 609 8.32 16.67 41.71
C THR A 609 8.77 18.05 41.26
N VAL A 610 7.84 18.98 41.15
CA VAL A 610 8.11 20.42 41.01
C VAL A 610 7.72 21.10 42.32
N LYS A 611 8.67 21.80 42.93
CA LYS A 611 8.46 22.64 44.11
C LYS A 611 8.04 24.02 43.63
N VAL A 612 6.92 24.51 44.14
CA VAL A 612 6.26 25.78 43.76
C VAL A 612 6.10 26.65 45.00
N SER A 613 6.33 27.94 44.88
CA SER A 613 6.13 28.95 45.92
C SER A 613 5.66 30.28 45.31
N GLY A 614 5.38 31.29 46.15
CA GLY A 614 5.00 32.65 45.70
C GLY A 614 3.50 32.88 45.46
N PHE A 615 2.65 31.85 45.51
CA PHE A 615 1.20 31.98 45.40
C PHE A 615 0.56 32.70 46.62
N SER A 616 -0.72 33.06 46.50
CA SER A 616 -1.48 33.62 47.63
C SER A 616 -1.95 32.53 48.59
N ALA A 617 -2.16 32.87 49.86
CA ALA A 617 -2.68 31.93 50.86
C ALA A 617 -4.07 31.35 50.48
N GLU A 618 -4.85 32.15 49.75
CA GLU A 618 -6.18 31.82 49.21
C GLU A 618 -6.14 31.03 47.89
N THR A 619 -5.00 30.98 47.19
CA THR A 619 -4.86 30.21 45.95
C THR A 619 -5.09 28.73 46.26
N GLY A 620 -6.09 28.11 45.64
CA GLY A 620 -6.39 26.68 45.84
C GLY A 620 -5.47 25.74 45.05
N ASN A 621 -5.31 24.49 45.51
CA ASN A 621 -4.48 23.48 44.81
C ASN A 621 -4.96 23.18 43.38
N LYS A 622 -6.28 23.29 43.10
CA LYS A 622 -6.85 23.11 41.75
C LYS A 622 -6.24 24.09 40.72
N LYS A 623 -6.08 25.37 41.07
CA LYS A 623 -5.45 26.39 40.19
C LYS A 623 -4.01 26.01 39.79
N LEU A 624 -3.21 25.54 40.76
CA LEU A 624 -1.82 25.11 40.53
C LEU A 624 -1.76 23.83 39.66
N GLU A 625 -2.74 22.94 39.82
CA GLU A 625 -2.87 21.72 39.00
C GLU A 625 -3.31 22.03 37.55
N GLU A 626 -4.18 23.01 37.35
CA GLU A 626 -4.66 23.46 36.04
C GLU A 626 -3.56 24.12 35.21
N ILE A 627 -2.77 25.02 35.81
CA ILE A 627 -1.62 25.67 35.13
C ILE A 627 -0.58 24.63 34.71
N ALA A 628 -0.25 23.68 35.59
CA ALA A 628 0.64 22.57 35.27
C ALA A 628 0.10 21.66 34.14
N LYS A 629 -1.22 21.41 34.09
CA LYS A 629 -1.84 20.65 32.99
C LYS A 629 -1.80 21.39 31.65
N GLY A 630 -1.85 22.72 31.67
CA GLY A 630 -1.74 23.58 30.48
C GLY A 630 -0.48 23.31 29.63
N SER A 631 0.61 22.83 30.23
CA SER A 631 1.85 22.46 29.53
C SER A 631 1.82 21.04 28.91
N GLY A 632 0.64 20.42 28.79
CA GLY A 632 0.49 19.04 28.33
C GLY A 632 1.15 18.03 29.28
N VAL A 633 1.02 18.23 30.59
CA VAL A 633 1.63 17.38 31.62
C VAL A 633 0.56 16.68 32.47
N ALA A 634 0.71 15.37 32.63
CA ALA A 634 -0.12 14.55 33.51
C ALA A 634 0.33 14.70 34.98
N VAL A 635 -0.24 15.68 35.68
CA VAL A 635 -0.10 15.82 37.14
C VAL A 635 -0.67 14.59 37.85
N VAL A 636 0.07 14.07 38.82
CA VAL A 636 -0.30 12.90 39.64
C VAL A 636 -0.95 13.32 40.95
N ARG A 637 -0.44 14.39 41.58
CA ARG A 637 -0.95 14.98 42.84
C ARG A 637 -0.31 16.34 43.11
N VAL A 638 -1.03 17.21 43.80
CA VAL A 638 -0.50 18.43 44.44
C VAL A 638 -0.60 18.29 45.96
N ARG A 639 0.44 18.66 46.71
CA ARG A 639 0.43 18.72 48.19
C ARG A 639 1.09 20.01 48.67
N ARG A 640 0.75 20.48 49.88
CA ARG A 640 1.45 21.61 50.54
C ARG A 640 2.27 21.15 51.74
N ASN A 641 3.21 21.99 52.16
CA ASN A 641 3.77 21.95 53.50
C ASN A 641 2.72 22.41 54.55
N GLN A 642 3.02 22.24 55.85
CA GLN A 642 2.07 22.54 56.93
C GLN A 642 1.74 24.05 57.06
N SER A 643 2.70 24.92 56.77
CA SER A 643 2.56 26.38 56.72
C SER A 643 1.78 26.87 55.48
N GLY A 644 1.72 26.07 54.42
CA GLY A 644 0.93 26.32 53.21
C GLY A 644 1.56 27.25 52.18
N ASP A 645 2.79 27.70 52.39
CA ASP A 645 3.56 28.62 51.52
C ASP A 645 4.33 27.91 50.37
N VAL A 646 4.48 26.59 50.46
CA VAL A 646 5.12 25.76 49.42
C VAL A 646 4.20 24.63 48.98
N ALA A 647 4.04 24.47 47.66
CA ALA A 647 3.33 23.37 47.03
C ALA A 647 4.29 22.46 46.26
N PHE A 648 3.97 21.16 46.22
CA PHE A 648 4.74 20.11 45.57
C PHE A 648 3.83 19.42 44.54
N VAL A 649 4.11 19.65 43.26
CA VAL A 649 3.37 19.10 42.12
C VAL A 649 4.11 17.87 41.60
N ALA A 650 3.59 16.67 41.86
CA ALA A 650 4.20 15.43 41.41
C ALA A 650 3.69 15.04 40.01
N VAL A 651 4.61 14.59 39.15
CA VAL A 651 4.39 14.25 37.74
C VAL A 651 5.12 12.95 37.36
N ARG A 652 4.75 12.35 36.23
CA ARG A 652 5.18 10.98 35.88
C ARG A 652 6.62 10.83 35.40
N THR A 653 7.25 11.87 34.86
CA THR A 653 8.63 11.82 34.36
C THR A 653 9.39 13.11 34.64
N GLN A 654 10.73 13.05 34.63
CA GLN A 654 11.59 14.22 34.78
C GLN A 654 11.38 15.23 33.63
N ARG A 655 11.13 14.75 32.41
CA ARG A 655 10.81 15.61 31.25
C ARG A 655 9.46 16.33 31.42
N ASP A 656 8.50 15.72 32.10
CA ASP A 656 7.25 16.37 32.49
C ASP A 656 7.46 17.37 33.62
N ALA A 657 8.38 17.09 34.56
CA ALA A 657 8.71 18.02 35.64
C ALA A 657 9.35 19.30 35.12
N HIS A 658 10.26 19.21 34.14
CA HIS A 658 10.81 20.40 33.49
C HIS A 658 9.74 21.20 32.73
N ARG A 659 8.80 20.56 32.01
CA ARG A 659 7.69 21.29 31.36
C ARG A 659 6.75 21.97 32.37
N ALA A 660 6.37 21.26 33.44
CA ALA A 660 5.50 21.82 34.47
C ALA A 660 6.19 22.95 35.24
N ALA A 661 7.49 22.84 35.56
CA ALA A 661 8.27 23.92 36.16
C ALA A 661 8.28 25.15 35.25
N SER A 662 8.64 25.00 33.97
CA SER A 662 8.67 26.11 33.00
C SER A 662 7.31 26.75 32.69
N ALA A 663 6.19 26.10 33.03
CA ALA A 663 4.84 26.66 32.87
C ALA A 663 4.29 27.27 34.17
N LEU A 664 4.87 26.91 35.32
CA LEU A 664 4.51 27.47 36.63
C LEU A 664 5.42 28.66 37.00
N ASP A 665 6.73 28.58 36.75
CA ASP A 665 7.70 29.63 37.06
C ASP A 665 7.41 30.89 36.23
N GLY A 666 7.32 32.05 36.89
CA GLY A 666 6.94 33.31 36.23
C GLY A 666 5.44 33.48 35.93
N SER A 667 4.60 32.47 36.12
CA SER A 667 3.14 32.62 35.96
C SER A 667 2.55 33.48 37.08
N VAL A 668 1.54 34.31 36.76
CA VAL A 668 0.88 35.20 37.74
C VAL A 668 -0.45 34.59 38.17
N VAL A 669 -0.60 34.35 39.48
CA VAL A 669 -1.80 33.79 40.10
C VAL A 669 -2.19 34.62 41.30
N ASP A 670 -3.46 35.03 41.35
CA ASP A 670 -4.04 35.80 42.46
C ASP A 670 -3.19 37.03 42.86
N GLY A 671 -2.70 37.75 41.83
CA GLY A 671 -1.89 38.96 41.95
C GLY A 671 -0.40 38.75 42.27
N LYS A 672 0.08 37.50 42.36
CA LYS A 672 1.49 37.19 42.68
C LYS A 672 2.14 36.32 41.61
N THR A 673 3.42 36.56 41.37
CA THR A 673 4.25 35.74 40.47
C THR A 673 4.71 34.47 41.21
N LEU A 674 4.45 33.30 40.63
CA LEU A 674 4.93 32.03 41.15
C LEU A 674 6.42 31.85 40.84
N SER A 675 7.13 31.13 41.72
CA SER A 675 8.39 30.49 41.35
C SER A 675 8.27 28.98 41.47
N ALA A 676 8.78 28.26 40.47
CA ALA A 676 8.67 26.81 40.37
C ALA A 676 9.95 26.16 39.83
N GLN A 677 10.48 25.18 40.56
CA GLN A 677 11.72 24.48 40.20
C GLN A 677 11.54 22.97 40.33
N VAL A 678 12.22 22.20 39.47
CA VAL A 678 12.26 20.74 39.58
C VAL A 678 13.01 20.37 40.85
N ASP A 679 12.33 19.64 41.73
CA ASP A 679 12.84 19.24 43.03
C ASP A 679 13.95 18.19 42.84
N ARG A 680 15.19 18.55 43.16
CA ARG A 680 16.36 17.69 42.97
C ARG A 680 16.50 16.64 44.07
N ASP A 681 15.94 16.91 45.25
CA ASP A 681 15.91 15.98 46.37
C ASP A 681 14.63 15.12 46.31
N GLY A 682 14.77 13.86 45.91
CA GLY A 682 13.66 12.90 45.77
C GLY A 682 13.02 12.44 47.09
N THR A 683 13.02 13.28 48.12
CA THR A 683 12.79 12.93 49.54
C THR A 683 11.62 13.69 50.16
N GLY A 684 10.55 13.93 49.39
CA GLY A 684 9.30 14.55 49.81
C GLY A 684 8.52 13.80 50.90
N GLY A 685 9.03 13.81 52.14
CA GLY A 685 8.29 13.51 53.36
C GLY A 685 8.71 12.27 54.16
N ARG A 686 9.94 12.22 54.71
CA ARG A 686 10.19 11.44 55.94
C ARG A 686 11.33 11.97 56.81
N ALA A 687 11.03 12.96 57.66
CA ALA A 687 11.91 13.33 58.76
C ALA A 687 11.77 12.32 59.91
N SER A 688 12.87 11.65 60.27
CA SER A 688 13.02 10.89 61.51
C SER A 688 14.50 10.90 61.90
N GLY A 689 14.83 11.48 63.05
CA GLY A 689 16.22 11.76 63.44
C GLY A 689 17.08 10.49 63.56
N GLY A 690 18.17 10.44 62.80
CA GLY A 690 19.19 9.38 62.84
C GLY A 690 20.55 9.97 63.18
N ARG A 691 20.91 9.90 64.47
CA ARG A 691 22.12 10.46 65.10
C ARG A 691 23.40 10.16 64.31
N GLN A 692 24.28 11.16 64.14
CA GLN A 692 25.61 10.99 63.53
C GLN A 692 26.42 9.88 64.23
N ARG A 693 27.15 9.10 63.43
CA ARG A 693 28.45 8.54 63.82
C ARG A 693 29.45 8.78 62.69
N THR A 694 30.60 9.30 63.06
CA THR A 694 31.76 9.59 62.22
C THR A 694 32.73 8.42 62.22
N SER A 695 33.35 8.13 61.07
CA SER A 695 34.66 7.49 61.00
C SER A 695 35.30 7.68 59.62
N GLU A 696 36.50 8.26 59.58
CA GLU A 696 37.46 8.01 58.49
C GLU A 696 37.87 6.51 58.49
N SER A 697 38.61 5.90 57.56
CA SER A 697 39.41 6.27 56.37
C SER A 697 39.39 5.06 55.40
N VAL A 698 40.10 4.91 54.27
CA VAL A 698 41.28 5.55 53.65
C VAL A 698 41.11 5.53 52.11
N ALA A 699 41.94 6.29 51.38
CA ALA A 699 42.09 6.16 49.92
C ALA A 699 43.08 5.05 49.50
N LYS A 700 43.02 4.62 48.24
CA LYS A 700 44.17 4.09 47.49
C LYS A 700 43.95 4.08 45.97
N ASP A 701 45.00 4.40 45.24
CA ASP A 701 45.03 4.64 43.80
C ASP A 701 45.68 3.48 43.01
N ALA A 702 45.30 3.34 41.72
CA ALA A 702 45.99 2.73 40.57
C ALA A 702 44.95 2.63 39.43
N GLU A 703 45.09 3.21 38.23
CA GLU A 703 46.12 3.00 37.19
C GLU A 703 46.28 1.53 36.73
N GLY A 704 46.12 1.27 35.43
CA GLY A 704 46.24 -0.08 34.85
C GLY A 704 45.60 -0.22 33.45
N THR A 705 46.41 -0.07 32.40
CA THR A 705 46.02 -0.15 30.98
C THR A 705 45.97 -1.58 30.41
N ALA A 706 45.26 -1.72 29.28
CA ALA A 706 45.57 -2.59 28.11
C ALA A 706 44.99 -4.03 27.98
N GLU A 707 44.34 -4.23 26.83
CA GLU A 707 44.50 -5.30 25.82
C GLU A 707 44.17 -6.81 26.03
N SER A 708 43.14 -7.24 25.28
CA SER A 708 43.21 -8.22 24.15
C SER A 708 43.27 -9.76 24.39
N ALA A 709 43.03 -10.49 23.28
CA ALA A 709 42.92 -11.96 23.07
C ALA A 709 41.81 -12.71 23.86
N VAL A 710 40.98 -13.63 23.33
CA VAL A 710 40.89 -14.47 22.11
C VAL A 710 41.64 -15.81 22.11
N GLN A 711 40.93 -16.89 22.50
CA GLN A 711 41.08 -18.28 22.04
C GLN A 711 39.70 -18.98 22.18
N LYS A 712 39.10 -19.73 21.23
CA LYS A 712 39.48 -20.82 20.28
C LYS A 712 39.61 -22.22 20.89
N MET A 713 39.02 -23.20 20.18
CA MET A 713 39.06 -24.69 20.27
C MET A 713 37.73 -25.35 20.70
N SER A 714 37.32 -26.53 20.18
CA SER A 714 37.87 -27.35 19.06
C SER A 714 36.80 -28.14 18.29
N THR A 715 37.22 -28.86 17.24
CA THR A 715 36.44 -29.61 16.26
C THR A 715 36.20 -31.10 16.61
N LYS A 716 35.30 -31.75 15.87
CA LYS A 716 35.54 -33.11 15.32
C LYS A 716 34.64 -33.39 14.10
N ALA A 717 35.09 -34.27 13.20
CA ALA A 717 34.38 -34.68 12.00
C ALA A 717 34.88 -36.06 11.51
N ASP A 718 33.98 -36.84 10.91
CA ASP A 718 34.16 -38.05 10.08
C ASP A 718 32.75 -38.57 9.71
N SER A 719 32.53 -39.48 8.76
CA SER A 719 32.85 -39.54 7.31
C SER A 719 32.04 -40.71 6.72
N GLY A 720 31.91 -40.81 5.39
CA GLY A 720 31.21 -41.92 4.73
C GLY A 720 30.47 -41.52 3.45
N ALA A 721 30.50 -42.37 2.42
CA ALA A 721 30.07 -42.02 1.06
C ALA A 721 29.08 -43.03 0.46
N THR A 722 28.16 -42.50 -0.38
CA THR A 722 27.52 -43.06 -1.60
C THR A 722 27.46 -44.59 -1.81
N PRO A 723 26.30 -45.13 -2.22
CA PRO A 723 26.05 -45.17 -3.67
C PRO A 723 24.60 -44.81 -4.11
N MET A 724 24.43 -44.62 -5.43
CA MET A 724 23.14 -44.46 -6.10
C MET A 724 22.29 -45.74 -6.09
N LEU A 725 20.97 -45.62 -6.19
CA LEU A 725 20.12 -46.69 -6.75
C LEU A 725 18.87 -46.12 -7.44
N VAL A 726 18.53 -46.65 -8.62
CA VAL A 726 17.28 -46.38 -9.35
C VAL A 726 16.67 -47.71 -9.79
N PRO A 727 15.39 -48.00 -9.45
CA PRO A 727 14.57 -48.71 -10.43
C PRO A 727 13.06 -48.37 -10.44
N ARG A 728 12.57 -48.15 -11.67
CA ARG A 728 11.29 -48.63 -12.25
C ARG A 728 9.91 -48.11 -11.79
N ARG A 729 9.18 -47.65 -12.83
CA ARG A 729 7.71 -47.62 -13.02
C ARG A 729 6.91 -48.71 -12.25
N ALA A 730 5.76 -48.32 -11.70
CA ALA A 730 4.58 -49.18 -11.60
C ALA A 730 3.23 -48.42 -11.66
N ALA A 731 2.37 -48.86 -12.58
CA ALA A 731 0.90 -48.94 -12.50
C ALA A 731 0.05 -47.78 -11.90
N SER A 732 -0.44 -46.92 -12.80
CA SER A 732 -1.86 -46.53 -12.95
C SER A 732 -2.87 -46.82 -11.82
N LYS A 733 -3.53 -45.79 -11.30
CA LYS A 733 -4.90 -45.87 -10.76
C LYS A 733 -5.81 -44.85 -11.47
N LYS A 734 -6.98 -45.31 -11.91
CA LYS A 734 -8.04 -44.45 -12.47
C LYS A 734 -8.74 -43.70 -11.33
N GLN A 735 -9.08 -42.44 -11.54
CA GLN A 735 -10.19 -41.78 -10.83
C GLN A 735 -11.21 -41.31 -11.87
N GLN A 736 -12.50 -41.52 -11.56
CA GLN A 736 -13.62 -41.04 -12.39
C GLN A 736 -14.07 -39.65 -11.92
N PRO A 737 -14.65 -38.81 -12.80
CA PRO A 737 -14.94 -37.42 -12.49
C PRO A 737 -16.12 -37.26 -11.52
N SER A 738 -15.93 -36.44 -10.48
CA SER A 738 -17.02 -35.90 -9.69
C SER A 738 -17.74 -34.78 -10.46
N LYS A 739 -19.07 -34.70 -10.29
CA LYS A 739 -19.97 -33.97 -11.18
C LYS A 739 -19.89 -32.45 -10.96
N ARG A 740 -19.87 -31.66 -12.05
CA ARG A 740 -20.17 -30.22 -12.02
C ARG A 740 -21.58 -29.99 -11.47
N LEU A 741 -21.73 -29.04 -10.55
CA LEU A 741 -23.01 -28.53 -10.08
C LEU A 741 -23.27 -27.17 -10.75
N ASN A 742 -24.08 -27.17 -11.81
CA ASN A 742 -24.56 -25.93 -12.44
C ASN A 742 -25.70 -25.35 -11.59
N LEU A 743 -25.53 -24.16 -11.01
CA LEU A 743 -26.67 -23.33 -10.60
C LEU A 743 -26.97 -22.32 -11.70
N ALA A 744 -28.10 -22.48 -12.37
CA ALA A 744 -28.58 -21.52 -13.36
C ALA A 744 -29.10 -20.25 -12.67
N ARG A 745 -28.65 -19.08 -13.12
CA ARG A 745 -29.34 -17.81 -12.85
C ARG A 745 -30.68 -17.83 -13.59
N LYS A 746 -31.80 -17.67 -12.88
CA LYS A 746 -33.07 -17.29 -13.51
C LYS A 746 -33.10 -15.77 -13.68
N SER A 747 -33.48 -15.31 -14.86
CA SER A 747 -33.91 -13.94 -15.13
C SER A 747 -35.33 -13.69 -14.62
N ALA A 748 -35.65 -12.43 -14.39
CA ALA A 748 -37.01 -11.91 -14.22
C ALA A 748 -37.02 -10.48 -14.78
N ASP A 749 -37.95 -10.16 -15.66
CA ASP A 749 -37.97 -8.90 -16.44
C ASP A 749 -39.13 -7.98 -16.09
N GLY A 750 -38.80 -6.70 -15.91
CA GLY A 750 -39.69 -5.53 -16.03
C GLY A 750 -40.81 -5.34 -14.98
N PRO A 751 -41.63 -4.27 -15.14
CA PRO A 751 -41.43 -3.07 -15.98
C PRO A 751 -41.43 -1.75 -15.16
N ALA A 752 -41.42 -0.60 -15.84
CA ALA A 752 -41.17 0.72 -15.26
C ALA A 752 -42.38 1.41 -14.55
N GLY A 753 -42.08 2.34 -13.65
CA GLY A 753 -42.99 3.31 -13.03
C GLY A 753 -42.29 4.68 -12.85
N SER A 754 -43.04 5.78 -12.60
CA SER A 754 -42.50 7.15 -12.78
C SER A 754 -43.06 8.22 -11.83
N LYS A 755 -42.29 9.33 -11.72
CA LYS A 755 -42.60 10.70 -11.23
C LYS A 755 -42.42 11.07 -9.74
N ASN A 756 -41.86 12.28 -9.59
CA ASN A 756 -41.90 13.24 -8.46
C ASN A 756 -41.20 12.84 -7.14
N GLY A 757 -40.55 13.76 -6.40
CA GLY A 757 -40.21 15.16 -6.68
C GLY A 757 -39.98 16.00 -5.40
N GLY A 758 -39.11 17.01 -5.44
CA GLY A 758 -38.87 17.95 -4.33
C GLY A 758 -37.37 18.15 -3.99
N PRO A 759 -36.91 19.35 -3.57
CA PRO A 759 -35.49 19.64 -3.36
C PRO A 759 -35.08 19.74 -1.88
N GLU A 760 -33.87 19.26 -1.55
CA GLU A 760 -33.15 19.67 -0.34
C GLU A 760 -31.75 20.18 -0.68
N THR A 761 -31.44 21.40 -0.23
CA THR A 761 -30.12 22.03 -0.40
C THR A 761 -29.16 21.59 0.69
N ARG A 762 -28.22 20.69 0.37
CA ARG A 762 -27.10 20.36 1.26
C ARG A 762 -25.78 20.42 0.50
N SER A 763 -24.85 21.24 0.99
CA SER A 763 -23.58 21.55 0.32
C SER A 763 -22.65 20.34 0.30
N LYS A 764 -22.60 19.62 -0.82
CA LYS A 764 -21.55 18.63 -1.08
C LYS A 764 -20.26 19.38 -1.43
N GLN A 765 -19.23 19.25 -0.60
CA GLN A 765 -17.87 19.24 -1.13
C GLN A 765 -17.76 17.99 -2.00
N ALA A 766 -17.36 18.14 -3.26
CA ALA A 766 -17.15 17.00 -4.14
C ALA A 766 -15.87 16.28 -3.72
N GLU A 767 -15.95 14.95 -3.58
CA GLU A 767 -14.77 14.10 -3.52
C GLU A 767 -13.97 14.29 -4.83
N ARG A 768 -12.67 14.54 -4.72
CA ARG A 768 -11.82 14.82 -5.89
C ARG A 768 -11.69 13.57 -6.74
N THR A 769 -11.94 13.71 -8.04
CA THR A 769 -11.83 12.60 -8.98
C THR A 769 -10.37 12.31 -9.32
N ASN A 770 -10.10 11.14 -9.88
CA ASN A 770 -8.75 10.81 -10.38
C ASN A 770 -8.25 11.83 -11.43
N ASP A 771 -9.15 12.47 -12.18
CA ASP A 771 -8.80 13.51 -13.15
C ASP A 771 -8.52 14.88 -12.48
N ASP A 772 -8.96 15.10 -11.24
CA ASP A 772 -8.53 16.23 -10.41
C ASP A 772 -7.13 16.01 -9.81
N PHE A 773 -6.78 14.76 -9.48
CA PHE A 773 -5.40 14.41 -9.10
C PHE A 773 -4.44 14.49 -10.30
N ARG A 774 -4.87 14.06 -11.50
CA ARG A 774 -4.15 14.33 -12.76
C ARG A 774 -3.87 15.82 -12.96
N ARG A 775 -4.83 16.70 -12.63
CA ARG A 775 -4.65 18.15 -12.70
C ARG A 775 -3.66 18.70 -11.68
N LEU A 776 -3.51 18.09 -10.50
CA LEU A 776 -2.49 18.49 -9.52
C LEU A 776 -1.06 18.24 -10.07
N PHE A 777 -0.79 17.02 -10.53
CA PHE A 777 0.51 16.69 -11.15
C PHE A 777 0.80 17.46 -12.45
N MET A 778 -0.22 18.03 -13.11
CA MET A 778 -0.10 18.88 -14.30
C MET A 778 -0.08 20.40 -14.00
N LYS A 779 -0.23 20.83 -12.74
CA LYS A 779 -0.34 22.27 -12.39
C LYS A 779 0.72 22.83 -11.44
N GLU A 780 1.75 22.07 -11.07
CA GLU A 780 2.98 22.67 -10.52
C GLU A 780 3.83 23.29 -11.64
N GLY A 781 3.22 24.29 -12.30
CA GLY A 781 3.71 24.96 -13.51
C GLY A 781 3.17 26.38 -13.64
N THR A 782 2.89 27.06 -12.51
CA THR A 782 2.69 28.52 -12.45
C THR A 782 2.75 29.05 -11.01
N LYS A 783 3.96 29.11 -10.43
CA LYS A 783 4.33 30.08 -9.39
C LYS A 783 5.85 30.19 -9.27
#